data_AF-A0A536G6U1-F1
#
_entry.id   AF-A0A536G6U1-F1
#
_cell.length_a   1.000
_cell.length_b   1.000
_cell.length_c   1.000
_cell.angle_alpha   90.00
_cell.angle_beta   90.00
_cell.angle_gamma   90.00
#
_symmetry.space_group_name_H-M   'P 1'
#
loop_
_entity.id
_entity.type
_entity.pdbx_description
1 polymer ?
#
loop_
_entity_poly.entity_id
_entity_poly.type
_entity_poly.pdbx_seq_one_letter_code
_entity_poly.pdbx_strand_id
1 'polypeptide(L)'
;MSAGPRERGHACRQLGLAVHHRAESARLGRNHPTAQRARGRVPGHGRRRLQRGQSGRGQRPVAGHDPFQPRPDHADRRAGDGQPHRDDGGRRIPDRVLDGLPKSPSPLAGEGTSTQAQGGQAIVLIALMLTVLIGMVAIAIDGSRAYAVRRDLQAAADAAALAAADKLQQTGSYVAAEQAATTIFGTNLRLYSSPSCSGYGTPGASPWTVTCTFSDGTVLTDVARVMGPQGSRFQLTATRTLQLQFGRVLTNGANPTLGATAHGDVNNLLYTPTVAALDGAGCGGTGGNSISISGSGTLNVIGDVVSNGAISVAAGSLRVGGDIYSRCQSPVSGSVTNSCYPSGASAPCSYPDLAGATRAGNHLADPHYPAPSVLGGSQGLPSSNVIVQPGIYSALPVLNGAHCWFLAGGVYTFQAGAINTGDFVSNELKPPDEPDASNTQVRATNQFWRSSGVQCDGAFQVNKQTGPRDLPFGQWSFVITSVRTDTYNGVSYTRESAPSMCRSLNLNNHFDDVQILISNPPGATSFNVYAAPPSSNGCNGPFGLATNIPVVGSMTNANLSPCPNVNGNGCSLGNESAILSSQLDSPFAPNGAAAPGTTGAYPPDAETAPLTAGLPNQNPARGVGATGDRANENNCKSVANAYMTCPGPITPGAVELNFPAGGCLTTGNGGDTYLFSGYQYNWVSLYEPASNSCNNTLGAMSNSAFIGLIYCPSASVSITSPYTFEAAGTGGLIADRVNFTGSLPSIAFSSSYAPVPPASRITS
;
A
#
# COMPACT_ATOMS: atom_id res chain seq x y z
N MET A 1 -30.21 49.12 -26.29
CA MET A 1 -30.71 49.78 -27.52
C MET A 1 -31.10 48.70 -28.52
N SER A 2 -32.17 48.94 -29.29
CA SER A 2 -32.73 48.22 -30.47
C SER A 2 -32.33 46.75 -30.70
N ALA A 3 -33.22 45.75 -30.58
CA ALA A 3 -34.46 45.46 -31.34
C ALA A 3 -34.24 44.67 -32.66
N GLY A 4 -34.96 43.56 -32.83
CA GLY A 4 -35.23 42.90 -34.13
C GLY A 4 -36.35 43.64 -34.89
N PRO A 5 -37.22 42.98 -35.70
CA PRO A 5 -37.40 41.52 -35.94
C PRO A 5 -37.68 41.16 -37.44
N ARG A 6 -38.15 39.91 -37.73
CA ARG A 6 -39.25 39.49 -38.67
C ARG A 6 -39.04 38.04 -39.20
N GLU A 7 -39.97 37.09 -38.95
CA GLU A 7 -41.16 36.67 -39.77
C GLU A 7 -40.78 35.93 -41.09
N ARG A 8 -41.36 34.80 -41.59
CA ARG A 8 -42.45 33.81 -41.31
C ARG A 8 -42.01 32.44 -41.95
N GLY A 9 -42.67 31.27 -41.85
CA GLY A 9 -43.84 30.78 -41.09
C GLY A 9 -44.77 29.84 -41.90
N HIS A 10 -44.84 28.52 -41.56
CA HIS A 10 -45.69 27.44 -42.17
C HIS A 10 -45.28 27.02 -43.62
N ALA A 11 -45.60 25.85 -44.23
CA ALA A 11 -46.32 24.58 -43.95
C ALA A 11 -45.96 23.53 -45.06
N CYS A 12 -46.28 22.21 -45.09
CA CYS A 12 -46.66 21.16 -44.11
C CYS A 12 -46.79 19.77 -44.83
N ARG A 13 -46.83 18.65 -44.06
CA ARG A 13 -47.32 17.27 -44.38
C ARG A 13 -46.53 16.23 -45.23
N GLN A 14 -46.49 15.01 -44.67
CA GLN A 14 -46.54 13.65 -45.28
C GLN A 14 -45.32 13.18 -46.11
N LEU A 15 -44.90 11.90 -46.12
CA LEU A 15 -45.48 10.61 -45.68
C LEU A 15 -44.33 9.59 -45.44
N GLY A 16 -44.47 8.58 -44.55
CA GLY A 16 -43.50 7.48 -44.44
C GLY A 16 -43.63 6.59 -43.18
N LEU A 17 -43.99 5.32 -43.35
CA LEU A 17 -44.16 4.28 -42.31
C LEU A 17 -42.82 3.99 -41.58
N ALA A 18 -42.69 3.69 -40.28
CA ALA A 18 -43.51 2.95 -39.29
C ALA A 18 -43.31 1.41 -39.27
N VAL A 19 -43.05 0.89 -38.05
CA VAL A 19 -43.13 -0.50 -37.48
C VAL A 19 -41.92 -0.67 -36.51
N HIS A 20 -42.06 -0.66 -35.17
CA HIS A 20 -42.70 -1.63 -34.23
C HIS A 20 -42.01 -3.03 -34.24
N HIS A 21 -41.89 -3.82 -33.17
CA HIS A 21 -42.43 -3.75 -31.80
C HIS A 21 -41.56 -4.52 -30.77
N ARG A 22 -41.73 -4.12 -29.50
CA ARG A 22 -41.47 -4.82 -28.22
C ARG A 22 -41.93 -6.30 -28.15
N ALA A 23 -41.15 -7.18 -27.49
CA ALA A 23 -41.56 -8.36 -26.70
C ALA A 23 -40.34 -8.82 -25.86
N GLU A 24 -40.30 -8.90 -24.52
CA GLU A 24 -41.13 -9.57 -23.49
C GLU A 24 -40.64 -11.00 -23.13
N SER A 25 -40.88 -11.42 -21.88
CA SER A 25 -40.12 -12.44 -21.15
C SER A 25 -40.90 -13.74 -20.86
N ALA A 26 -40.18 -14.86 -20.63
CA ALA A 26 -40.79 -16.11 -20.18
C ALA A 26 -39.91 -16.89 -19.18
N ARG A 27 -40.55 -17.47 -18.15
CA ARG A 27 -40.00 -18.44 -17.18
C ARG A 27 -40.43 -19.87 -17.54
N LEU A 28 -39.88 -20.86 -16.81
CA LEU A 28 -40.13 -22.32 -16.77
C LEU A 28 -39.02 -23.14 -17.47
N GLY A 29 -38.56 -24.29 -16.97
CA GLY A 29 -38.83 -24.96 -15.70
C GLY A 29 -38.60 -26.48 -15.76
N ARG A 30 -37.64 -27.01 -14.96
CA ARG A 30 -37.35 -28.44 -14.65
C ARG A 30 -37.28 -29.48 -15.80
N ASN A 31 -36.17 -30.23 -15.87
CA ASN A 31 -36.12 -31.66 -15.45
C ASN A 31 -34.75 -32.32 -15.74
N HIS A 32 -34.36 -33.28 -14.90
CA HIS A 32 -33.34 -34.28 -15.22
C HIS A 32 -33.89 -35.36 -16.16
N PRO A 33 -33.01 -36.09 -16.87
CA PRO A 33 -32.95 -37.52 -16.58
C PRO A 33 -31.52 -38.11 -16.50
N THR A 34 -31.45 -39.33 -15.98
CA THR A 34 -30.26 -40.13 -15.70
C THR A 34 -29.96 -41.19 -16.78
N ALA A 35 -28.68 -41.48 -17.02
CA ALA A 35 -28.16 -42.78 -17.49
C ALA A 35 -26.69 -42.85 -17.01
N GLN A 36 -26.14 -43.85 -16.30
CA GLN A 36 -26.22 -45.31 -16.16
C GLN A 36 -24.82 -45.92 -16.39
N ARG A 37 -24.53 -47.05 -15.73
CA ARG A 37 -23.18 -47.60 -15.47
C ARG A 37 -22.75 -48.72 -16.44
N ALA A 38 -21.44 -48.91 -16.57
CA ALA A 38 -20.75 -50.22 -16.53
C ALA A 38 -19.22 -49.99 -16.48
N ARG A 39 -18.30 -50.85 -15.98
CA ARG A 39 -18.18 -51.92 -14.96
C ARG A 39 -16.82 -52.62 -15.24
N GLY A 40 -16.04 -53.03 -14.22
CA GLY A 40 -14.82 -53.86 -14.37
C GLY A 40 -13.62 -53.29 -13.57
N ARG A 41 -13.35 -53.61 -12.30
CA ARG A 41 -13.16 -54.88 -11.55
C ARG A 41 -11.73 -55.48 -11.66
N VAL A 42 -10.92 -55.16 -10.63
CA VAL A 42 -9.83 -55.91 -9.93
C VAL A 42 -10.01 -57.45 -9.96
N PRO A 43 -9.00 -58.35 -9.69
CA PRO A 43 -7.89 -58.20 -8.71
C PRO A 43 -6.54 -58.98 -8.93
N GLY A 44 -5.63 -58.91 -7.93
CA GLY A 44 -4.56 -59.91 -7.70
C GLY A 44 -3.28 -59.36 -7.03
N HIS A 45 -3.21 -59.18 -5.69
CA HIS A 45 -2.76 -60.13 -4.65
C HIS A 45 -1.28 -60.59 -4.65
N GLY A 46 -0.55 -60.28 -3.56
CA GLY A 46 0.77 -60.83 -3.25
C GLY A 46 1.28 -60.47 -1.84
N ARG A 47 0.85 -61.20 -0.80
CA ARG A 47 1.36 -61.06 0.59
C ARG A 47 2.53 -62.04 0.85
N ARG A 48 3.52 -61.67 1.69
CA ARG A 48 3.86 -62.38 2.97
C ARG A 48 5.16 -61.89 3.67
N ARG A 49 5.01 -61.62 4.98
CA ARG A 49 5.87 -61.99 6.16
C ARG A 49 7.30 -61.41 6.27
N LEU A 50 7.62 -60.66 7.35
CA LEU A 50 8.14 -61.08 8.69
C LEU A 50 9.53 -61.77 8.60
N GLN A 51 10.56 -61.45 9.41
CA GLN A 51 10.53 -61.29 10.88
C GLN A 51 11.85 -60.71 11.50
N ARG A 52 11.75 -59.99 12.63
CA ARG A 52 12.74 -59.74 13.74
C ARG A 52 14.09 -59.01 13.50
N GLY A 53 14.37 -58.03 14.39
CA GLY A 53 15.72 -57.50 14.73
C GLY A 53 15.68 -56.28 15.68
N GLN A 54 16.34 -56.35 16.83
CA GLN A 54 16.55 -55.27 17.83
C GLN A 54 17.65 -54.27 17.37
N SER A 55 17.90 -53.06 17.91
CA SER A 55 17.22 -52.20 18.91
C SER A 55 17.84 -50.79 18.92
N GLY A 56 17.03 -49.75 19.21
CA GLY A 56 17.38 -48.75 20.24
C GLY A 56 17.82 -47.33 19.84
N ARG A 57 16.95 -46.35 20.12
CA ARG A 57 17.19 -44.89 20.29
C ARG A 57 17.79 -44.13 19.08
N GLY A 58 17.20 -43.04 18.59
CA GLY A 58 15.94 -42.42 18.94
C GLY A 58 15.72 -41.13 18.13
N GLN A 59 14.64 -41.06 17.35
CA GLN A 59 14.19 -39.86 16.66
C GLN A 59 12.68 -39.72 16.88
N ARG A 60 12.21 -38.53 17.26
CA ARG A 60 10.79 -38.21 17.45
C ARG A 60 10.23 -37.61 16.16
N PRO A 61 9.14 -38.15 15.58
CA PRO A 61 8.42 -37.52 14.47
C PRO A 61 7.27 -36.61 14.96
N VAL A 62 6.73 -35.88 13.99
CA VAL A 62 5.59 -34.95 14.07
C VAL A 62 4.25 -35.67 14.29
N ALA A 63 3.33 -35.08 15.08
CA ALA A 63 1.88 -35.16 14.86
C ALA A 63 1.09 -34.17 15.75
N GLY A 64 0.05 -33.55 15.18
CA GLY A 64 -1.34 -33.56 15.70
C GLY A 64 -1.72 -32.79 16.97
N HIS A 65 -2.86 -32.09 16.90
CA HIS A 65 -3.56 -31.50 18.04
C HIS A 65 -4.12 -32.58 19.01
N ASP A 66 -4.07 -32.31 20.32
CA ASP A 66 -5.29 -32.00 21.11
C ASP A 66 -4.92 -31.44 22.52
N PRO A 67 -5.87 -30.86 23.28
CA PRO A 67 -5.57 -29.71 24.15
C PRO A 67 -5.30 -30.05 25.63
N PHE A 68 -4.47 -29.21 26.26
CA PHE A 68 -4.37 -29.12 27.73
C PHE A 68 -5.00 -27.82 28.26
N GLN A 69 -5.90 -27.95 29.22
CA GLN A 69 -6.50 -26.84 29.94
C GLN A 69 -5.52 -26.25 30.97
N PRO A 70 -5.45 -24.91 31.11
CA PRO A 70 -4.81 -24.27 32.26
C PRO A 70 -5.82 -24.14 33.42
N ARG A 71 -5.30 -24.07 34.65
CA ARG A 71 -5.93 -23.29 35.73
C ARG A 71 -4.93 -22.28 36.30
N PRO A 72 -5.38 -21.07 36.65
CA PRO A 72 -4.53 -19.98 37.11
C PRO A 72 -4.46 -19.93 38.64
N ASP A 73 -3.55 -19.09 39.16
CA ASP A 73 -3.88 -18.24 40.29
C ASP A 73 -3.21 -16.87 40.15
N HIS A 74 -3.81 -15.85 40.77
CA HIS A 74 -3.63 -14.43 40.42
C HIS A 74 -2.57 -13.67 41.25
N ALA A 75 -2.28 -12.45 40.79
CA ALA A 75 -1.24 -11.57 41.30
C ALA A 75 -1.75 -10.50 42.30
N ASP A 76 -0.76 -9.71 42.77
CA ASP A 76 -0.84 -8.35 43.32
C ASP A 76 -1.25 -8.12 44.78
N ARG A 77 -0.30 -7.51 45.54
CA ARG A 77 -0.30 -6.05 45.78
C ARG A 77 1.01 -5.55 46.40
N ARG A 78 1.39 -4.31 46.11
CA ARG A 78 2.44 -3.53 46.80
C ARG A 78 1.82 -2.35 47.56
N ALA A 79 2.26 -2.11 48.78
CA ALA A 79 2.44 -0.81 49.42
C ALA A 79 3.15 -1.00 50.78
N GLY A 80 4.05 -0.08 51.17
CA GLY A 80 4.59 -0.02 52.55
C GLY A 80 6.08 -0.36 52.72
N ASP A 81 6.91 0.69 52.67
CA ASP A 81 7.95 1.08 53.64
C ASP A 81 9.12 0.14 54.07
N GLY A 82 10.29 0.79 54.20
CA GLY A 82 11.18 0.58 55.35
C GLY A 82 12.44 -0.26 55.12
N GLN A 83 13.61 0.39 55.06
CA GLN A 83 14.92 -0.28 55.09
C GLN A 83 15.18 -0.97 56.45
N PRO A 84 15.91 -2.10 56.49
CA PRO A 84 16.50 -2.61 57.72
C PRO A 84 17.87 -1.96 57.98
N HIS A 85 18.06 -1.44 59.19
CA HIS A 85 19.39 -1.14 59.74
C HIS A 85 19.77 -2.14 60.85
N ARG A 86 21.02 -2.03 61.32
CA ARG A 86 21.86 -3.09 61.89
C ARG A 86 21.82 -3.24 63.42
N ASP A 87 22.24 -4.44 63.85
CA ASP A 87 23.05 -4.81 65.02
C ASP A 87 22.61 -4.44 66.45
N ASP A 88 22.21 -5.48 67.22
CA ASP A 88 22.82 -5.94 68.51
C ASP A 88 21.94 -7.07 69.12
N GLY A 89 22.34 -7.94 70.05
CA GLY A 89 23.59 -7.98 70.83
C GLY A 89 23.64 -9.08 71.93
N GLY A 90 23.03 -10.26 71.73
CA GLY A 90 23.42 -11.51 72.43
C GLY A 90 22.75 -11.93 73.77
N ARG A 91 23.18 -13.14 74.23
CA ARG A 91 22.83 -13.92 75.45
C ARG A 91 21.49 -14.70 75.38
N ARG A 92 21.50 -16.03 75.17
CA ARG A 92 21.92 -17.17 76.03
C ARG A 92 20.93 -17.53 77.16
N ILE A 93 20.13 -18.57 76.86
CA ILE A 93 19.43 -19.55 77.73
C ILE A 93 20.53 -20.27 78.59
N PRO A 94 20.33 -20.76 79.85
CA PRO A 94 19.30 -21.77 80.12
C PRO A 94 18.65 -21.99 81.52
N ASP A 95 17.60 -22.80 81.47
CA ASP A 95 17.22 -23.91 82.38
C ASP A 95 16.66 -23.73 83.82
N ARG A 96 15.37 -24.09 83.93
CA ARG A 96 14.78 -25.19 84.75
C ARG A 96 14.67 -25.10 86.30
N VAL A 97 13.80 -26.01 86.76
CA VAL A 97 13.53 -26.52 88.13
C VAL A 97 12.55 -25.63 88.93
N LEU A 98 11.26 -26.01 89.10
CA LEU A 98 10.63 -27.09 89.90
C LEU A 98 10.49 -26.78 91.41
N ASP A 99 9.43 -27.36 92.00
CA ASP A 99 9.03 -27.35 93.42
C ASP A 99 8.54 -25.99 94.00
N GLY A 100 7.59 -25.91 94.93
CA GLY A 100 6.76 -26.94 95.57
C GLY A 100 5.64 -26.33 96.47
N LEU A 101 4.55 -27.09 96.66
CA LEU A 101 3.32 -26.85 97.45
C LEU A 101 3.54 -26.57 98.98
N PRO A 102 2.50 -26.28 99.82
CA PRO A 102 1.37 -25.32 99.76
C PRO A 102 1.03 -24.69 101.16
N LYS A 103 -0.25 -24.27 101.40
CA LYS A 103 -0.95 -23.88 102.67
C LYS A 103 -0.69 -22.45 103.21
N SER A 104 -1.57 -21.44 103.03
CA SER A 104 -2.92 -21.19 103.63
C SER A 104 -2.89 -20.60 105.06
N PRO A 105 -3.92 -19.84 105.51
CA PRO A 105 -4.74 -18.82 104.81
C PRO A 105 -5.01 -17.56 105.69
N SER A 106 -5.66 -16.52 105.14
CA SER A 106 -6.71 -15.67 105.79
C SER A 106 -6.98 -14.38 104.98
N PRO A 107 -8.17 -13.76 105.08
CA PRO A 107 -8.80 -13.12 103.92
C PRO A 107 -8.93 -11.59 104.02
N LEU A 108 -9.45 -10.96 102.97
CA LEU A 108 -10.50 -9.92 103.08
C LEU A 108 -11.15 -9.60 101.72
N ALA A 109 -12.50 -9.60 101.71
CA ALA A 109 -13.45 -8.86 100.87
C ALA A 109 -13.33 -8.79 99.32
N GLY A 110 -14.48 -8.97 98.64
CA GLY A 110 -14.66 -8.56 97.24
C GLY A 110 -15.76 -9.32 96.50
N GLU A 111 -16.98 -8.77 96.49
CA GLU A 111 -18.15 -9.07 95.66
C GLU A 111 -18.06 -10.16 94.57
N GLY A 112 -19.04 -11.09 94.58
CA GLY A 112 -19.19 -12.08 93.51
C GLY A 112 -19.93 -11.56 92.27
N THR A 113 -19.75 -12.25 91.14
CA THR A 113 -20.72 -12.26 90.03
C THR A 113 -20.98 -13.70 89.59
N SER A 114 -22.23 -13.98 89.24
CA SER A 114 -22.74 -15.34 89.02
C SER A 114 -22.41 -15.86 87.63
N THR A 115 -21.89 -17.10 87.57
CA THR A 115 -21.89 -17.89 86.33
C THR A 115 -23.31 -18.37 86.02
N GLN A 116 -24.07 -17.61 85.23
CA GLN A 116 -25.28 -18.12 84.59
C GLN A 116 -24.99 -18.65 83.18
N ALA A 117 -25.71 -19.71 82.81
CA ALA A 117 -25.43 -20.51 81.63
C ALA A 117 -25.54 -19.72 80.32
N GLN A 118 -24.51 -19.79 79.48
CA GLN A 118 -24.54 -19.34 78.08
C GLN A 118 -25.34 -20.33 77.20
N GLY A 119 -26.61 -20.55 77.52
CA GLY A 119 -27.53 -21.44 76.81
C GLY A 119 -28.56 -20.67 75.99
N GLY A 120 -28.13 -19.96 74.94
CA GLY A 120 -29.06 -19.33 73.99
C GLY A 120 -28.53 -18.12 73.23
N GLN A 121 -27.64 -17.31 73.82
CA GLN A 121 -27.14 -16.10 73.14
C GLN A 121 -26.12 -16.41 72.03
N ALA A 122 -25.34 -17.49 72.19
CA ALA A 122 -24.37 -17.94 71.21
C ALA A 122 -25.00 -18.28 69.85
N ILE A 123 -26.19 -18.90 69.81
CA ILE A 123 -26.83 -19.30 68.55
C ILE A 123 -27.26 -18.08 67.70
N VAL A 124 -27.63 -16.97 68.34
CA VAL A 124 -28.02 -15.72 67.66
C VAL A 124 -26.80 -15.02 67.06
N LEU A 125 -25.69 -14.95 67.80
CA LEU A 125 -24.42 -14.39 67.30
C LEU A 125 -23.84 -15.26 66.17
N ILE A 126 -23.90 -16.59 66.30
CA ILE A 126 -23.49 -17.52 65.23
C ILE A 126 -24.37 -17.35 63.99
N ALA A 127 -25.70 -17.20 64.13
CA ALA A 127 -26.60 -17.00 63.00
C ALA A 127 -26.32 -15.69 62.24
N LEU A 128 -26.05 -14.59 62.96
CA LEU A 128 -25.68 -13.30 62.36
C LEU A 128 -24.31 -13.38 61.66
N MET A 129 -23.29 -13.95 62.32
CA MET A 129 -21.97 -14.14 61.71
C MET A 129 -22.02 -15.05 60.49
N LEU A 130 -22.78 -16.15 60.53
CA LEU A 130 -22.97 -17.06 59.41
C LEU A 130 -23.64 -16.38 58.21
N THR A 131 -24.64 -15.53 58.45
CA THR A 131 -25.31 -14.75 57.40
C THR A 131 -24.34 -13.78 56.72
N VAL A 132 -23.51 -13.07 57.49
CA VAL A 132 -22.47 -12.16 56.98
C VAL A 132 -21.39 -12.92 56.20
N LEU A 133 -20.96 -14.09 56.69
CA LEU A 133 -20.00 -14.95 55.99
C LEU A 133 -20.56 -15.48 54.66
N ILE A 134 -21.81 -15.92 54.63
CA ILE A 134 -22.50 -16.34 53.38
C ILE A 134 -22.57 -15.18 52.39
N GLY A 135 -22.87 -13.96 52.85
CA GLY A 135 -22.86 -12.76 52.02
C GLY A 135 -21.47 -12.46 51.40
N MET A 136 -20.41 -12.54 52.20
CA MET A 136 -19.04 -12.37 51.70
C MET A 136 -18.61 -13.47 50.72
N VAL A 137 -18.95 -14.73 50.98
CA VAL A 137 -18.68 -15.86 50.08
C VAL A 137 -19.43 -15.69 48.75
N ALA A 138 -20.69 -15.24 48.77
CA ALA A 138 -21.46 -14.96 47.57
C ALA A 138 -20.78 -13.88 46.70
N ILE A 139 -20.33 -12.77 47.31
CA ILE A 139 -19.61 -11.70 46.62
C ILE A 139 -18.27 -12.20 46.07
N ALA A 140 -17.51 -13.00 46.83
CA ALA A 140 -16.22 -13.52 46.40
C ALA A 140 -16.35 -14.47 45.19
N ILE A 141 -17.32 -15.40 45.22
CA ILE A 141 -17.51 -16.39 44.15
C ILE A 141 -18.16 -15.78 42.90
N ASP A 142 -19.29 -15.09 43.04
CA ASP A 142 -19.95 -14.50 41.87
C ASP A 142 -19.18 -13.28 41.33
N GLY A 143 -18.49 -12.52 42.19
CA GLY A 143 -17.63 -11.39 41.80
C GLY A 143 -16.34 -11.80 41.08
N SER A 144 -15.66 -12.87 41.51
CA SER A 144 -14.49 -13.39 40.79
C SER A 144 -14.88 -13.93 39.41
N ARG A 145 -16.01 -14.65 39.31
CA ARG A 145 -16.58 -15.08 38.02
C ARG A 145 -16.96 -13.89 37.14
N ALA A 146 -17.56 -12.84 37.69
CA ALA A 146 -17.91 -11.63 36.95
C ALA A 146 -16.66 -10.92 36.39
N TYR A 147 -15.60 -10.82 37.19
CA TYR A 147 -14.35 -10.19 36.77
C TYR A 147 -13.64 -10.99 35.66
N ALA A 148 -13.56 -12.33 35.81
CA ALA A 148 -12.98 -13.20 34.79
C ALA A 148 -13.74 -13.11 33.46
N VAL A 149 -15.08 -13.22 33.49
CA VAL A 149 -15.91 -13.09 32.28
C VAL A 149 -15.77 -11.72 31.64
N ARG A 150 -15.69 -10.63 32.42
CA ARG A 150 -15.48 -9.28 31.89
C ARG A 150 -14.11 -9.14 31.21
N ARG A 151 -13.05 -9.72 31.79
CA ARG A 151 -11.70 -9.73 31.21
C ARG A 151 -11.67 -10.47 29.87
N ASP A 152 -12.29 -11.65 29.81
CA ASP A 152 -12.36 -12.46 28.58
C ASP A 152 -13.18 -11.75 27.49
N LEU A 153 -14.31 -11.13 27.86
CA LEU A 153 -15.13 -10.31 26.93
C LEU A 153 -14.36 -9.11 26.38
N GLN A 154 -13.56 -8.41 27.21
CA GLN A 154 -12.76 -7.28 26.76
C GLN A 154 -11.68 -7.72 25.78
N ALA A 155 -10.88 -8.74 26.12
CA ALA A 155 -9.84 -9.25 25.24
C ALA A 155 -10.39 -9.74 23.88
N ALA A 156 -11.56 -10.38 23.88
CA ALA A 156 -12.24 -10.79 22.65
C ALA A 156 -12.78 -9.59 21.84
N ALA A 157 -13.32 -8.56 22.48
CA ALA A 157 -13.80 -7.35 21.82
C ALA A 157 -12.64 -6.55 21.19
N ASP A 158 -11.52 -6.40 21.91
CA ASP A 158 -10.33 -5.70 21.43
C ASP A 158 -9.74 -6.40 20.19
N ALA A 159 -9.58 -7.74 20.26
CA ALA A 159 -9.07 -8.54 19.15
C ALA A 159 -10.00 -8.49 17.93
N ALA A 160 -11.32 -8.50 18.14
CA ALA A 160 -12.30 -8.41 17.06
C ALA A 160 -12.33 -7.02 16.41
N ALA A 161 -12.18 -5.95 17.20
CA ALA A 161 -12.18 -4.58 16.69
C ALA A 161 -10.95 -4.30 15.83
N LEU A 162 -9.78 -4.77 16.25
CA LEU A 162 -8.55 -4.73 15.45
C LEU A 162 -8.69 -5.55 14.17
N ALA A 163 -9.31 -6.74 14.23
CA ALA A 163 -9.53 -7.59 13.06
C ALA A 163 -10.48 -6.98 12.02
N ALA A 164 -11.51 -6.25 12.44
CA ALA A 164 -12.34 -5.46 11.51
C ALA A 164 -11.51 -4.39 10.81
N ALA A 165 -10.75 -3.59 11.58
CA ALA A 165 -9.96 -2.50 11.03
C ALA A 165 -8.91 -3.00 10.02
N ASP A 166 -8.12 -4.00 10.40
CA ASP A 166 -7.12 -4.65 9.53
C ASP A 166 -7.74 -5.20 8.23
N LYS A 167 -8.90 -5.84 8.31
CA LYS A 167 -9.55 -6.44 7.14
C LYS A 167 -10.22 -5.41 6.23
N LEU A 168 -10.76 -4.31 6.76
CA LEU A 168 -11.20 -3.20 5.93
C LEU A 168 -10.00 -2.55 5.22
N GLN A 169 -8.87 -2.36 5.92
CA GLN A 169 -7.66 -1.80 5.32
C GLN A 169 -7.07 -2.69 4.21
N GLN A 170 -7.08 -4.02 4.39
CA GLN A 170 -6.57 -4.97 3.39
C GLN A 170 -7.46 -5.16 2.15
N THR A 171 -8.79 -4.98 2.29
CA THR A 171 -9.75 -5.42 1.25
C THR A 171 -10.70 -4.35 0.74
N GLY A 172 -10.77 -3.18 1.39
CA GLY A 172 -11.76 -2.14 1.12
C GLY A 172 -13.22 -2.54 1.41
N SER A 173 -13.47 -3.73 1.96
CA SER A 173 -14.80 -4.30 2.14
C SER A 173 -15.24 -4.34 3.61
N TYR A 174 -16.25 -3.54 3.95
CA TYR A 174 -16.89 -3.57 5.28
C TYR A 174 -17.49 -4.94 5.60
N VAL A 175 -18.13 -5.58 4.61
CA VAL A 175 -18.70 -6.92 4.75
C VAL A 175 -17.62 -7.96 5.13
N ALA A 176 -16.41 -7.84 4.57
CA ALA A 176 -15.29 -8.73 4.94
C ALA A 176 -14.73 -8.40 6.34
N ALA A 177 -14.71 -7.13 6.72
CA ALA A 177 -14.27 -6.66 8.03
C ALA A 177 -15.19 -7.14 9.17
N GLU A 178 -16.50 -6.94 9.04
CA GLU A 178 -17.50 -7.35 10.04
C GLU A 178 -17.55 -8.89 10.22
N GLN A 179 -17.35 -9.64 9.12
CA GLN A 179 -17.22 -11.10 9.16
C GLN A 179 -15.96 -11.56 9.91
N ALA A 180 -14.84 -10.89 9.69
CA ALA A 180 -13.58 -11.19 10.37
C ALA A 180 -13.65 -10.85 11.87
N ALA A 181 -14.20 -9.69 12.23
CA ALA A 181 -14.49 -9.33 13.63
C ALA A 181 -15.32 -10.41 14.33
N THR A 182 -16.43 -10.83 13.72
CA THR A 182 -17.33 -11.84 14.28
C THR A 182 -16.62 -13.20 14.48
N THR A 183 -15.75 -13.59 13.53
CA THR A 183 -15.00 -14.85 13.58
C THR A 183 -13.89 -14.82 14.63
N ILE A 184 -13.15 -13.72 14.73
CA ILE A 184 -12.08 -13.54 15.72
C ILE A 184 -12.66 -13.41 17.14
N PHE A 185 -13.79 -12.73 17.31
CA PHE A 185 -14.52 -12.67 18.58
C PHE A 185 -14.93 -14.07 19.07
N GLY A 186 -15.60 -14.84 18.21
CA GLY A 186 -16.03 -16.21 18.52
C GLY A 186 -14.83 -17.13 18.84
N THR A 187 -13.73 -16.99 18.11
CA THR A 187 -12.50 -17.77 18.33
C THR A 187 -11.86 -17.48 19.69
N ASN A 188 -11.76 -16.20 20.09
CA ASN A 188 -11.19 -15.79 21.38
C ASN A 188 -12.02 -16.31 22.57
N LEU A 189 -13.36 -16.26 22.48
CA LEU A 189 -14.26 -16.81 23.50
C LEU A 189 -14.49 -18.33 23.40
N ARG A 190 -13.87 -19.01 22.42
CA ARG A 190 -14.04 -20.45 22.14
C ARG A 190 -15.50 -20.84 21.86
N LEU A 191 -16.22 -19.98 21.14
CA LEU A 191 -17.61 -20.17 20.71
C LEU A 191 -17.62 -20.84 19.32
N TYR A 192 -17.67 -22.17 19.29
CA TYR A 192 -17.52 -22.97 18.06
C TYR A 192 -18.78 -23.06 17.18
N SER A 193 -19.93 -22.54 17.64
CA SER A 193 -21.16 -22.44 16.84
C SER A 193 -21.20 -21.11 16.08
N SER A 194 -21.55 -21.14 14.80
CA SER A 194 -21.81 -19.91 14.01
C SER A 194 -22.90 -19.05 14.69
N PRO A 195 -22.66 -17.75 14.93
CA PRO A 195 -23.67 -16.86 15.48
C PRO A 195 -24.78 -16.57 14.47
N SER A 196 -25.95 -16.17 14.98
CA SER A 196 -27.03 -15.59 14.17
C SER A 196 -26.84 -14.08 14.11
N CYS A 197 -26.64 -13.51 12.92
CA CYS A 197 -26.35 -12.09 12.74
C CYS A 197 -27.46 -11.37 11.94
N SER A 198 -27.70 -10.09 12.24
CA SER A 198 -28.69 -9.25 11.56
C SER A 198 -28.41 -8.95 10.08
N GLY A 199 -27.20 -9.26 9.61
CA GLY A 199 -26.75 -9.06 8.24
C GLY A 199 -25.58 -8.08 8.14
N TYR A 200 -24.50 -8.50 7.49
CA TYR A 200 -23.34 -7.67 7.20
C TYR A 200 -23.64 -6.66 6.08
N GLY A 201 -22.99 -5.50 6.10
CA GLY A 201 -23.30 -4.44 5.14
C GLY A 201 -22.22 -3.37 5.03
N THR A 202 -22.59 -2.26 4.41
CA THR A 202 -21.72 -1.09 4.20
C THR A 202 -22.40 0.15 4.80
N PRO A 203 -21.74 0.90 5.69
CA PRO A 203 -22.30 2.13 6.23
C PRO A 203 -22.45 3.22 5.18
N GLY A 204 -23.54 3.98 5.28
CA GLY A 204 -23.83 5.14 4.44
C GLY A 204 -23.73 6.44 5.24
N ALA A 205 -24.65 7.39 5.00
CA ALA A 205 -24.78 8.60 5.82
C ALA A 205 -25.19 8.33 7.29
N SER A 206 -25.72 7.13 7.56
CA SER A 206 -25.97 6.63 8.92
C SER A 206 -25.08 5.42 9.21
N PRO A 207 -24.71 5.17 10.49
CA PRO A 207 -23.98 3.98 10.90
C PRO A 207 -24.66 2.69 10.42
N TRP A 208 -23.86 1.71 9.98
CA TRP A 208 -24.34 0.34 9.86
C TRP A 208 -24.20 -0.36 11.22
N THR A 209 -25.09 -1.29 11.53
CA THR A 209 -25.07 -2.00 12.82
C THR A 209 -25.36 -3.47 12.61
N VAL A 210 -24.37 -4.31 12.94
CA VAL A 210 -24.50 -5.77 12.92
C VAL A 210 -24.64 -6.24 14.35
N THR A 211 -25.71 -6.97 14.66
CA THR A 211 -25.86 -7.66 15.94
C THR A 211 -25.80 -9.16 15.69
N CYS A 212 -24.82 -9.83 16.31
CA CYS A 212 -24.55 -11.25 16.24
C CYS A 212 -24.77 -11.91 17.61
N THR A 213 -25.68 -12.87 17.68
CA THR A 213 -26.02 -13.61 18.89
C THR A 213 -25.43 -15.02 18.83
N PHE A 214 -24.66 -15.39 19.84
CA PHE A 214 -24.04 -16.71 19.98
C PHE A 214 -24.93 -17.66 20.80
N SER A 215 -24.68 -18.96 20.68
CA SER A 215 -25.49 -20.04 21.30
C SER A 215 -25.51 -20.03 22.83
N ASP A 216 -24.54 -19.38 23.47
CA ASP A 216 -24.44 -19.23 24.91
C ASP A 216 -25.14 -17.97 25.46
N GLY A 217 -25.81 -17.20 24.59
CA GLY A 217 -26.46 -15.94 24.94
C GLY A 217 -25.53 -14.72 24.97
N THR A 218 -24.26 -14.85 24.55
CA THR A 218 -23.40 -13.70 24.29
C THR A 218 -23.88 -12.96 23.04
N VAL A 219 -23.99 -11.64 23.11
CA VAL A 219 -24.35 -10.77 21.99
C VAL A 219 -23.18 -9.84 21.68
N LEU A 220 -22.72 -9.87 20.43
CA LEU A 220 -21.78 -8.90 19.87
C LEU A 220 -22.55 -7.91 18.98
N THR A 221 -22.42 -6.62 19.25
CA THR A 221 -22.92 -5.55 18.39
C THR A 221 -21.74 -4.78 17.82
N ASP A 222 -21.54 -4.84 16.50
CA ASP A 222 -20.62 -3.98 15.77
C ASP A 222 -21.40 -2.78 15.18
N VAL A 223 -20.83 -1.58 15.32
CA VAL A 223 -21.36 -0.35 14.72
C VAL A 223 -20.27 0.27 13.85
N ALA A 224 -20.33 -0.05 12.56
CA ALA A 224 -19.44 0.50 11.54
C ALA A 224 -19.89 1.92 11.12
N ARG A 225 -18.95 2.86 11.08
CA ARG A 225 -19.19 4.26 10.73
C ARG A 225 -18.16 4.78 9.74
N VAL A 226 -18.63 5.34 8.63
CA VAL A 226 -17.83 6.24 7.79
C VAL A 226 -17.67 7.54 8.57
N MET A 227 -16.45 7.87 8.99
CA MET A 227 -16.12 9.18 9.57
C MET A 227 -15.58 10.15 8.50
N GLY A 228 -15.78 9.78 7.22
CA GLY A 228 -15.30 10.49 6.04
C GLY A 228 -13.77 10.57 6.05
N PRO A 229 -13.18 11.77 6.03
CA PRO A 229 -11.73 12.01 6.10
C PRO A 229 -11.15 11.86 7.54
N GLN A 230 -11.78 11.02 8.37
CA GLN A 230 -11.15 10.38 9.52
C GLN A 230 -11.10 8.85 9.36
N GLY A 231 -11.56 8.36 8.20
CA GLY A 231 -11.56 6.96 7.82
C GLY A 231 -12.82 6.28 8.34
N SER A 232 -12.65 5.09 8.89
CA SER A 232 -13.78 4.23 9.26
C SER A 232 -13.60 3.68 10.66
N ARG A 233 -14.63 3.81 11.50
CA ARG A 233 -14.60 3.32 12.88
C ARG A 233 -15.56 2.16 13.05
N PHE A 234 -15.03 1.05 13.56
CA PHE A 234 -15.80 -0.07 14.09
C PHE A 234 -15.88 0.09 15.61
N GLN A 235 -17.10 0.04 16.15
CA GLN A 235 -17.34 0.03 17.59
C GLN A 235 -17.99 -1.29 17.97
N LEU A 236 -17.22 -2.16 18.60
CA LEU A 236 -17.67 -3.48 19.00
C LEU A 236 -18.07 -3.45 20.46
N THR A 237 -19.30 -3.86 20.76
CA THR A 237 -19.83 -3.98 22.11
C THR A 237 -20.27 -5.41 22.35
N ALA A 238 -19.60 -6.09 23.27
CA ALA A 238 -19.90 -7.46 23.66
C ALA A 238 -20.69 -7.45 24.98
N THR A 239 -21.80 -8.18 25.05
CA THR A 239 -22.60 -8.32 26.26
C THR A 239 -22.93 -9.78 26.57
N ARG A 240 -22.96 -10.15 27.85
CA ARG A 240 -23.28 -11.51 28.32
C ARG A 240 -24.02 -11.46 29.64
N THR A 241 -25.04 -12.30 29.81
CA THR A 241 -25.72 -12.45 31.11
C THR A 241 -24.91 -13.36 32.04
N LEU A 242 -24.70 -12.94 33.29
CA LEU A 242 -24.04 -13.77 34.30
C LEU A 242 -25.10 -14.46 35.16
N GLN A 243 -25.15 -15.79 35.11
CA GLN A 243 -25.94 -16.57 36.06
C GLN A 243 -25.26 -16.57 37.44
N LEU A 244 -25.84 -15.80 38.37
CA LEU A 244 -25.45 -15.77 39.78
C LEU A 244 -25.80 -17.10 40.45
N GLN A 245 -24.88 -17.65 41.23
CA GLN A 245 -25.09 -18.90 41.96
C GLN A 245 -25.58 -18.65 43.38
N PHE A 246 -24.91 -17.74 44.11
CA PHE A 246 -25.22 -17.42 45.50
C PHE A 246 -25.87 -16.03 45.61
N GLY A 247 -25.41 -15.06 44.82
CA GLY A 247 -25.99 -13.71 44.76
C GLY A 247 -27.45 -13.66 44.29
N ARG A 248 -27.96 -14.73 43.65
CA ARG A 248 -29.34 -14.81 43.13
C ARG A 248 -30.42 -14.62 44.22
N VAL A 249 -30.09 -14.99 45.46
CA VAL A 249 -30.96 -14.78 46.64
C VAL A 249 -31.06 -13.31 47.01
N LEU A 250 -30.01 -12.52 46.77
CA LEU A 250 -29.95 -11.08 47.06
C LEU A 250 -30.50 -10.21 45.92
N THR A 251 -30.53 -10.72 44.68
CA THR A 251 -30.98 -9.97 43.48
C THR A 251 -32.42 -10.27 43.07
N ASN A 252 -33.23 -10.92 43.91
CA ASN A 252 -34.61 -11.36 43.59
C ASN A 252 -34.70 -12.15 42.26
N GLY A 253 -33.67 -12.94 41.93
CA GLY A 253 -33.63 -13.72 40.69
C GLY A 253 -33.11 -12.99 39.44
N ALA A 254 -32.77 -11.71 39.52
CA ALA A 254 -32.17 -10.99 38.39
C ALA A 254 -30.73 -11.43 38.10
N ASN A 255 -30.42 -11.66 36.82
CA ASN A 255 -29.07 -11.93 36.32
C ASN A 255 -28.47 -10.64 35.74
N PRO A 256 -27.33 -10.14 36.25
CA PRO A 256 -26.71 -8.94 35.71
C PRO A 256 -26.11 -9.19 34.32
N THR A 257 -26.18 -8.18 33.45
CA THR A 257 -25.47 -8.15 32.18
C THR A 257 -24.08 -7.56 32.38
N LEU A 258 -23.06 -8.27 31.90
CA LEU A 258 -21.69 -7.78 31.78
C LEU A 258 -21.48 -7.25 30.37
N GLY A 259 -20.77 -6.13 30.26
CA GLY A 259 -20.45 -5.49 28.98
C GLY A 259 -18.97 -5.18 28.84
N ALA A 260 -18.48 -5.24 27.61
CA ALA A 260 -17.18 -4.77 27.17
C ALA A 260 -17.34 -4.00 25.85
N THR A 261 -16.55 -2.96 25.63
CA THR A 261 -16.58 -2.16 24.40
C THR A 261 -15.15 -1.91 23.92
N ALA A 262 -14.95 -2.02 22.62
CA ALA A 262 -13.68 -1.80 21.94
C ALA A 262 -13.88 -0.95 20.67
N HIS A 263 -12.78 -0.40 20.17
CA HIS A 263 -12.76 0.41 18.95
C HIS A 263 -11.65 -0.03 18.01
N GLY A 264 -11.99 -0.14 16.73
CA GLY A 264 -11.05 -0.37 15.64
C GLY A 264 -11.20 0.76 14.65
N ASP A 265 -10.19 1.63 14.58
CA ASP A 265 -10.17 2.77 13.67
C ASP A 265 -9.28 2.42 12.46
N VAL A 266 -9.86 2.48 11.26
CA VAL A 266 -9.13 2.49 10.00
C VAL A 266 -8.83 3.93 9.67
N ASN A 267 -7.56 4.27 9.72
CA ASN A 267 -7.06 5.62 9.50
C ASN A 267 -7.51 6.19 8.14
N ASN A 268 -7.90 7.47 8.14
CA ASN A 268 -7.74 8.29 6.94
C ASN A 268 -6.25 8.51 6.64
N LEU A 269 -5.99 9.10 5.47
CA LEU A 269 -4.78 9.77 5.02
C LEU A 269 -4.08 10.68 6.07
N LEU A 270 -4.68 10.97 7.22
CA LEU A 270 -4.07 11.67 8.35
C LEU A 270 -2.67 11.14 8.76
N TYR A 271 -2.41 9.84 8.55
CA TYR A 271 -1.11 9.19 8.81
C TYR A 271 -0.33 8.82 7.54
N THR A 272 -0.90 9.06 6.35
CA THR A 272 -0.26 8.98 5.04
C THR A 272 -0.70 10.17 4.17
N PRO A 273 -0.38 11.42 4.57
CA PRO A 273 -0.93 12.60 3.92
C PRO A 273 -0.23 12.88 2.58
N THR A 274 -0.92 13.58 1.67
CA THR A 274 -0.32 14.01 0.41
C THR A 274 0.83 14.98 0.65
N VAL A 275 0.65 15.91 1.60
CA VAL A 275 1.67 16.86 2.05
C VAL A 275 1.63 16.99 3.56
N ALA A 276 2.76 16.81 4.21
CA ALA A 276 2.96 16.98 5.64
C ALA A 276 4.20 17.81 5.98
N ALA A 277 4.03 18.69 6.98
CA ALA A 277 5.12 19.42 7.61
C ALA A 277 5.11 19.18 9.14
N LEU A 278 6.23 18.71 9.67
CA LEU A 278 6.40 18.29 11.06
C LEU A 278 6.82 19.44 12.01
N ASP A 279 7.36 20.53 11.47
CA ASP A 279 7.76 21.73 12.21
C ASP A 279 6.57 22.42 12.89
N GLY A 280 6.80 23.01 14.07
CA GLY A 280 5.80 23.68 14.90
C GLY A 280 5.74 25.22 14.79
N ALA A 281 6.35 25.84 13.79
CA ALA A 281 6.35 27.30 13.62
C ALA A 281 4.92 27.83 13.40
N GLY A 282 4.65 29.03 13.93
CA GLY A 282 3.31 29.61 14.00
C GLY A 282 2.50 29.14 15.23
N CYS A 283 3.00 28.16 15.99
CA CYS A 283 2.37 27.72 17.24
C CYS A 283 2.86 28.49 18.47
N GLY A 284 1.96 28.82 19.38
CA GLY A 284 2.30 29.27 20.74
C GLY A 284 3.14 30.55 20.82
N GLY A 285 3.09 31.41 19.80
CA GLY A 285 3.92 32.61 19.69
C GLY A 285 5.26 32.41 18.96
N THR A 286 5.56 31.20 18.50
CA THR A 286 6.71 30.92 17.63
C THR A 286 6.49 31.55 16.26
N GLY A 287 7.41 32.39 15.79
CA GLY A 287 7.32 33.01 14.46
C GLY A 287 7.57 32.02 13.30
N GLY A 288 7.07 32.37 12.11
CA GLY A 288 7.22 31.56 10.89
C GLY A 288 6.03 30.65 10.61
N ASN A 289 6.16 29.83 9.56
CA ASN A 289 5.16 28.84 9.13
C ASN A 289 5.85 27.50 8.87
N SER A 290 5.08 26.42 9.03
CA SER A 290 5.49 25.04 8.75
C SER A 290 5.21 24.64 7.29
N ILE A 291 4.10 25.15 6.73
CA ILE A 291 3.86 25.17 5.27
C ILE A 291 3.75 26.61 4.79
N SER A 292 4.50 26.98 3.75
CA SER A 292 4.44 28.31 3.12
C SER A 292 4.10 28.20 1.63
N ILE A 293 3.11 28.96 1.16
CA ILE A 293 2.68 29.01 -0.24
C ILE A 293 2.76 30.48 -0.68
N SER A 294 3.73 30.78 -1.54
CA SER A 294 4.00 32.13 -2.05
C SER A 294 4.24 32.14 -3.56
N GLY A 295 3.63 31.19 -4.28
CA GLY A 295 3.69 31.07 -5.73
C GLY A 295 2.52 31.73 -6.46
N SER A 296 2.43 31.47 -7.77
CA SER A 296 1.33 31.90 -8.65
C SER A 296 0.44 30.72 -9.08
N GLY A 297 -0.82 30.99 -9.40
CA GLY A 297 -1.80 29.97 -9.77
C GLY A 297 -2.45 29.29 -8.55
N THR A 298 -2.66 27.98 -8.64
CA THR A 298 -3.33 27.16 -7.62
C THR A 298 -2.49 25.93 -7.31
N LEU A 299 -2.07 25.78 -6.06
CA LEU A 299 -1.57 24.52 -5.53
C LEU A 299 -2.78 23.60 -5.35
N ASN A 300 -2.87 22.57 -6.19
CA ASN A 300 -3.97 21.61 -6.17
C ASN A 300 -3.52 20.30 -5.53
N VAL A 301 -3.99 20.00 -4.32
CA VAL A 301 -3.67 18.77 -3.60
C VAL A 301 -4.89 17.86 -3.59
N ILE A 302 -4.77 16.62 -4.09
CA ILE A 302 -5.81 15.59 -3.99
C ILE A 302 -5.38 14.63 -2.88
N GLY A 303 -6.20 14.53 -1.82
CA GLY A 303 -5.84 13.95 -0.53
C GLY A 303 -5.52 15.02 0.55
N ASP A 304 -5.01 14.57 1.70
CA ASP A 304 -4.90 15.41 2.91
C ASP A 304 -3.63 16.30 2.93
N VAL A 305 -3.76 17.46 3.56
CA VAL A 305 -2.65 18.37 3.92
C VAL A 305 -2.57 18.48 5.44
N VAL A 306 -1.42 18.14 6.04
CA VAL A 306 -1.23 18.11 7.49
C VAL A 306 -0.06 18.99 7.91
N SER A 307 -0.26 19.86 8.90
CA SER A 307 0.79 20.74 9.41
C SER A 307 0.76 20.81 10.92
N ASN A 308 1.90 20.46 11.53
CA ASN A 308 2.16 20.64 12.96
C ASN A 308 2.30 22.12 13.36
N GLY A 309 2.42 23.02 12.38
CA GLY A 309 2.50 24.46 12.55
C GLY A 309 1.37 25.21 11.84
N ALA A 310 1.66 26.47 11.51
CA ALA A 310 0.83 27.28 10.64
C ALA A 310 1.10 26.97 9.15
N ILE A 311 0.05 27.11 8.35
CA ILE A 311 0.04 27.08 6.88
C ILE A 311 -0.23 28.51 6.40
N SER A 312 0.65 29.09 5.59
CA SER A 312 0.46 30.45 5.06
C SER A 312 0.25 30.44 3.55
N VAL A 313 -0.86 31.01 3.07
CA VAL A 313 -1.08 31.28 1.64
C VAL A 313 -0.89 32.77 1.38
N ALA A 314 0.36 33.18 1.21
CA ALA A 314 0.76 34.56 1.00
C ALA A 314 0.57 35.03 -0.46
N ALA A 315 0.64 34.11 -1.43
CA ALA A 315 0.31 34.36 -2.83
C ALA A 315 -0.26 33.08 -3.48
N GLY A 316 -0.98 33.27 -4.59
CA GLY A 316 -1.68 32.18 -5.27
C GLY A 316 -2.90 31.70 -4.49
N SER A 317 -3.22 30.41 -4.60
CA SER A 317 -4.34 29.77 -3.94
C SER A 317 -4.02 28.31 -3.60
N LEU A 318 -4.64 27.80 -2.54
CA LEU A 318 -4.60 26.40 -2.12
C LEU A 318 -5.96 25.76 -2.39
N ARG A 319 -5.97 24.63 -3.09
CA ARG A 319 -7.16 23.81 -3.35
C ARG A 319 -6.91 22.39 -2.88
N VAL A 320 -7.72 21.89 -1.95
CA VAL A 320 -7.50 20.56 -1.34
C VAL A 320 -8.72 19.68 -1.51
N GLY A 321 -8.58 18.61 -2.30
CA GLY A 321 -9.54 17.52 -2.47
C GLY A 321 -9.37 16.47 -1.39
N GLY A 322 -9.47 16.88 -0.14
CA GLY A 322 -9.15 16.11 1.08
C GLY A 322 -9.14 17.07 2.27
N ASP A 323 -8.66 16.65 3.43
CA ASP A 323 -8.76 17.47 4.64
C ASP A 323 -7.47 18.24 4.96
N ILE A 324 -7.66 19.48 5.41
CA ILE A 324 -6.59 20.39 5.81
C ILE A 324 -6.53 20.39 7.33
N TYR A 325 -5.51 19.76 7.90
CA TYR A 325 -5.23 19.77 9.33
C TYR A 325 -4.12 20.77 9.62
N SER A 326 -4.44 21.91 10.22
CA SER A 326 -3.44 22.83 10.76
C SER A 326 -3.55 22.85 12.28
N ARG A 327 -2.45 22.53 12.97
CA ARG A 327 -2.44 22.44 14.44
C ARG A 327 -2.78 23.77 15.10
N CYS A 328 -2.30 24.88 14.53
CA CYS A 328 -2.17 26.16 15.24
C CYS A 328 -3.02 27.30 14.66
N GLN A 329 -3.92 27.00 13.72
CA GLN A 329 -4.92 27.93 13.21
C GLN A 329 -6.14 27.16 12.66
N SER A 330 -7.31 27.77 12.80
CA SER A 330 -8.49 27.47 12.00
C SER A 330 -9.38 28.71 12.02
N PRO A 331 -9.73 29.31 10.86
CA PRO A 331 -9.37 28.90 9.50
C PRO A 331 -7.88 29.15 9.15
N VAL A 332 -7.43 28.57 8.03
CA VAL A 332 -6.13 28.88 7.40
C VAL A 332 -6.22 30.24 6.69
N SER A 333 -5.19 31.08 6.85
CA SER A 333 -5.17 32.43 6.26
C SER A 333 -4.80 32.41 4.77
N GLY A 334 -5.56 33.16 3.96
CA GLY A 334 -5.35 33.36 2.52
C GLY A 334 -6.42 32.70 1.64
N SER A 335 -6.11 32.48 0.36
CA SER A 335 -7.06 31.85 -0.58
C SER A 335 -7.00 30.32 -0.45
N VAL A 336 -7.94 29.75 0.31
CA VAL A 336 -8.05 28.30 0.53
C VAL A 336 -9.43 27.82 0.09
N THR A 337 -9.48 26.73 -0.68
CA THR A 337 -10.71 26.11 -1.18
C THR A 337 -10.65 24.60 -1.02
N ASN A 338 -11.81 24.00 -0.80
CA ASN A 338 -11.95 22.56 -0.63
C ASN A 338 -12.66 21.95 -1.84
N SER A 339 -12.22 20.75 -2.22
CA SER A 339 -12.70 19.99 -3.37
C SER A 339 -13.06 18.55 -2.97
N CYS A 340 -13.52 17.78 -3.93
CA CYS A 340 -14.03 16.44 -3.76
C CYS A 340 -12.89 15.41 -3.73
N TYR A 341 -12.90 14.51 -2.74
CA TYR A 341 -12.04 13.33 -2.68
C TYR A 341 -12.85 12.08 -3.08
N PRO A 342 -12.30 11.13 -3.86
CA PRO A 342 -10.95 11.11 -4.45
C PRO A 342 -10.80 11.80 -5.82
N SER A 343 -11.89 12.19 -6.49
CA SER A 343 -11.84 12.66 -7.89
C SER A 343 -11.06 13.96 -8.14
N GLY A 344 -10.83 14.77 -7.10
CA GLY A 344 -10.34 16.14 -7.25
C GLY A 344 -11.35 17.10 -7.87
N ALA A 345 -12.61 16.70 -8.10
CA ALA A 345 -13.65 17.55 -8.69
C ALA A 345 -14.00 18.75 -7.79
N SER A 346 -14.58 19.80 -8.38
CA SER A 346 -15.05 20.95 -7.59
C SER A 346 -16.39 20.64 -6.92
N ALA A 347 -16.57 21.10 -5.68
CA ALA A 347 -17.82 20.94 -4.96
C ALA A 347 -19.00 21.66 -5.67
N PRO A 348 -20.25 21.18 -5.56
CA PRO A 348 -20.72 20.08 -4.70
C PRO A 348 -20.35 18.69 -5.22
N CYS A 349 -19.98 17.79 -4.29
CA CYS A 349 -19.51 16.44 -4.63
C CYS A 349 -20.67 15.48 -4.90
N SER A 350 -20.47 14.57 -5.85
CA SER A 350 -21.39 13.48 -6.17
C SER A 350 -20.85 12.17 -5.63
N TYR A 351 -21.67 11.41 -4.91
CA TYR A 351 -21.28 10.10 -4.38
C TYR A 351 -20.67 9.20 -5.49
N PRO A 352 -19.52 8.54 -5.25
CA PRO A 352 -18.87 8.29 -3.95
C PRO A 352 -18.04 9.44 -3.38
N ASP A 353 -17.86 10.55 -4.10
CA ASP A 353 -16.98 11.62 -3.66
C ASP A 353 -17.53 12.39 -2.44
N LEU A 354 -16.62 12.81 -1.56
CA LEU A 354 -16.92 13.64 -0.39
C LEU A 354 -16.14 14.96 -0.44
N ALA A 355 -16.75 16.05 0.02
CA ALA A 355 -16.06 17.33 0.16
C ALA A 355 -15.15 17.29 1.39
N GLY A 356 -13.87 17.64 1.20
CA GLY A 356 -12.94 17.75 2.33
C GLY A 356 -13.23 18.97 3.22
N ALA A 357 -12.67 19.00 4.43
CA ALA A 357 -12.82 20.12 5.38
C ALA A 357 -11.49 20.68 5.90
N THR A 358 -11.49 21.94 6.36
CA THR A 358 -10.40 22.49 7.18
C THR A 358 -10.68 22.21 8.65
N ARG A 359 -9.70 21.64 9.37
CA ARG A 359 -9.81 21.21 10.78
C ARG A 359 -8.63 21.71 11.60
N ALA A 360 -8.91 21.99 12.87
CA ALA A 360 -7.89 22.36 13.85
C ALA A 360 -7.32 21.13 14.55
N GLY A 361 -6.07 21.24 15.04
CA GLY A 361 -5.65 20.52 16.25
C GLY A 361 -5.14 19.09 16.09
N ASN A 362 -4.66 18.68 14.91
CA ASN A 362 -3.86 17.44 14.81
C ASN A 362 -2.37 17.72 15.07
N HIS A 363 -1.68 16.77 15.69
CA HIS A 363 -0.22 16.71 15.75
C HIS A 363 0.25 15.39 15.13
N LEU A 364 0.80 15.47 13.93
CA LEU A 364 1.44 14.34 13.27
C LEU A 364 2.79 14.08 13.95
N ALA A 365 2.87 12.98 14.68
CA ALA A 365 4.17 12.45 15.10
C ALA A 365 4.93 11.94 13.87
N ASP A 366 6.25 12.08 13.88
CA ASP A 366 7.11 11.46 12.87
C ASP A 366 6.82 9.95 12.79
N PRO A 367 6.51 9.38 11.61
CA PRO A 367 6.35 7.94 11.44
C PRO A 367 7.62 7.12 11.71
N HIS A 368 8.81 7.74 11.75
CA HIS A 368 10.10 7.06 11.92
C HIS A 368 10.33 5.95 10.87
N TYR A 369 10.16 6.28 9.58
CA TYR A 369 10.44 5.30 8.52
C TYR A 369 11.92 4.87 8.56
N PRO A 370 12.21 3.57 8.40
CA PRO A 370 13.56 3.04 8.53
C PRO A 370 14.45 3.48 7.36
N ALA A 371 15.74 3.62 7.62
CA ALA A 371 16.73 3.84 6.57
C ALA A 371 16.86 2.64 5.62
N PRO A 372 17.31 2.85 4.37
CA PRO A 372 17.48 1.80 3.37
C PRO A 372 18.34 0.64 3.88
N SER A 373 17.87 -0.58 3.62
CA SER A 373 18.43 -1.81 4.20
C SER A 373 19.68 -2.36 3.49
N VAL A 374 19.93 -1.94 2.25
CA VAL A 374 21.07 -2.42 1.44
C VAL A 374 21.80 -1.23 0.83
N LEU A 375 23.04 -1.00 1.29
CA LEU A 375 23.95 -0.02 0.70
C LEU A 375 24.88 -0.74 -0.28
N GLY A 376 24.95 -0.25 -1.53
CA GLY A 376 25.87 -0.77 -2.54
C GLY A 376 27.34 -0.37 -2.28
N GLY A 377 28.23 -0.81 -3.17
CA GLY A 377 29.65 -0.42 -3.12
C GLY A 377 29.88 1.07 -3.43
N SER A 378 31.13 1.52 -3.36
CA SER A 378 31.52 2.87 -3.80
C SER A 378 31.24 3.04 -5.29
N GLN A 379 30.63 4.18 -5.66
CA GLN A 379 30.31 4.56 -7.03
C GLN A 379 30.79 5.99 -7.33
N GLY A 380 30.82 6.34 -8.61
CA GLY A 380 30.97 7.70 -9.10
C GLY A 380 30.03 7.92 -10.29
N LEU A 381 29.80 9.17 -10.69
CA LEU A 381 29.09 9.44 -11.94
C LEU A 381 29.89 8.83 -13.12
N PRO A 382 29.25 8.12 -14.05
CA PRO A 382 29.92 7.66 -15.25
C PRO A 382 30.42 8.84 -16.08
N SER A 383 31.62 8.73 -16.66
CA SER A 383 32.20 9.80 -17.50
C SER A 383 31.46 10.02 -18.82
N SER A 384 30.74 9.00 -19.31
CA SER A 384 29.97 9.06 -20.55
C SER A 384 28.83 8.04 -20.67
N ASN A 385 28.83 6.94 -19.92
CA ASN A 385 27.78 5.91 -19.99
C ASN A 385 26.43 6.44 -19.46
N VAL A 386 25.35 6.20 -20.20
CA VAL A 386 23.97 6.57 -19.81
C VAL A 386 23.53 5.87 -18.53
N ILE A 387 23.99 4.64 -18.28
CA ILE A 387 23.55 3.84 -17.13
C ILE A 387 24.35 4.22 -15.88
N VAL A 388 23.65 4.74 -14.89
CA VAL A 388 24.14 5.00 -13.53
C VAL A 388 23.87 3.76 -12.65
N GLN A 389 24.79 3.43 -11.76
CA GLN A 389 24.73 2.21 -10.91
C GLN A 389 24.44 2.56 -9.44
N PRO A 390 23.64 1.75 -8.72
CA PRO A 390 23.37 2.00 -7.31
C PRO A 390 24.61 1.80 -6.44
N GLY A 391 24.65 2.50 -5.31
CA GLY A 391 25.76 2.49 -4.36
C GLY A 391 26.02 3.84 -3.70
N ILE A 392 27.25 4.02 -3.20
CA ILE A 392 27.66 5.16 -2.38
C ILE A 392 28.46 6.16 -3.22
N TYR A 393 27.92 7.36 -3.36
CA TYR A 393 28.51 8.51 -4.04
C TYR A 393 29.09 9.46 -3.00
N SER A 394 30.43 9.47 -2.88
CA SER A 394 31.15 10.33 -1.92
C SER A 394 31.42 11.74 -2.45
N ALA A 395 31.61 11.88 -3.76
CA ALA A 395 31.70 13.17 -4.44
C ALA A 395 30.29 13.69 -4.79
N LEU A 396 30.10 15.01 -4.75
CA LEU A 396 28.87 15.70 -5.14
C LEU A 396 28.61 15.52 -6.64
N PRO A 397 27.55 14.80 -7.06
CA PRO A 397 27.11 14.75 -8.45
C PRO A 397 26.51 16.10 -8.86
N VAL A 398 26.94 16.63 -10.01
CA VAL A 398 26.39 17.84 -10.62
C VAL A 398 26.04 17.52 -12.07
N LEU A 399 24.75 17.60 -12.40
CA LEU A 399 24.18 17.21 -13.69
C LEU A 399 23.62 18.47 -14.39
N ASN A 400 24.25 18.90 -15.49
CA ASN A 400 24.04 20.22 -16.08
C ASN A 400 24.40 20.37 -17.56
N GLY A 401 24.39 19.28 -18.35
CA GLY A 401 24.87 19.25 -19.74
C GLY A 401 23.83 18.85 -20.80
N ALA A 402 22.53 18.80 -20.48
CA ALA A 402 21.47 18.27 -21.35
C ALA A 402 21.66 16.78 -21.71
N HIS A 403 22.13 15.99 -20.73
CA HIS A 403 22.30 14.54 -20.86
C HIS A 403 21.07 13.74 -20.40
N CYS A 404 21.04 12.45 -20.72
CA CYS A 404 20.04 11.50 -20.22
C CYS A 404 20.70 10.43 -19.35
N TRP A 405 20.22 10.26 -18.13
CA TRP A 405 20.76 9.32 -17.16
C TRP A 405 19.71 8.28 -16.77
N PHE A 406 20.01 7.02 -17.06
CA PHE A 406 19.20 5.89 -16.63
C PHE A 406 19.70 5.34 -15.30
N LEU A 407 18.90 5.45 -14.25
CA LEU A 407 19.21 4.85 -12.95
C LEU A 407 18.86 3.34 -12.99
N ALA A 408 19.86 2.48 -12.82
CA ALA A 408 19.62 1.06 -12.56
C ALA A 408 18.92 0.86 -11.20
N GLY A 409 18.07 -0.16 -11.06
CA GLY A 409 17.32 -0.39 -9.82
C GLY A 409 18.23 -0.63 -8.60
N GLY A 410 17.99 0.07 -7.49
CA GLY A 410 18.85 0.03 -6.30
C GLY A 410 18.79 1.29 -5.44
N VAL A 411 19.57 1.31 -4.35
CA VAL A 411 19.70 2.47 -3.46
C VAL A 411 20.88 3.35 -3.89
N TYR A 412 20.67 4.66 -3.97
CA TYR A 412 21.66 5.67 -4.33
C TYR A 412 21.97 6.54 -3.11
N THR A 413 23.14 6.37 -2.50
CA THR A 413 23.52 7.10 -1.28
C THR A 413 24.45 8.25 -1.61
N PHE A 414 23.97 9.50 -1.50
CA PHE A 414 24.70 10.71 -1.86
C PHE A 414 25.25 11.43 -0.62
N GLN A 415 26.50 11.13 -0.26
CA GLN A 415 27.10 11.62 0.99
C GLN A 415 27.30 13.16 1.01
N ALA A 416 27.57 13.75 -0.15
CA ALA A 416 27.76 15.19 -0.32
C ALA A 416 26.50 15.91 -0.86
N GLY A 417 25.38 15.20 -1.04
CA GLY A 417 24.22 15.67 -1.80
C GLY A 417 24.31 15.37 -3.30
N ALA A 418 23.33 15.86 -4.06
CA ALA A 418 23.24 15.76 -5.51
C ALA A 418 22.54 16.99 -6.11
N ILE A 419 23.04 17.46 -7.25
CA ILE A 419 22.52 18.62 -7.98
C ILE A 419 22.16 18.20 -9.41
N ASN A 420 20.92 18.46 -9.83
CA ASN A 420 20.51 18.41 -11.23
C ASN A 420 19.92 19.77 -11.64
N THR A 421 20.60 20.49 -12.54
CA THR A 421 20.14 21.79 -13.06
C THR A 421 19.92 21.79 -14.56
N GLY A 422 20.15 20.67 -15.26
CA GLY A 422 20.15 20.65 -16.72
C GLY A 422 20.09 19.29 -17.41
N ASP A 423 19.98 18.16 -16.69
CA ASP A 423 19.92 16.83 -17.29
C ASP A 423 18.56 16.16 -17.01
N PHE A 424 18.22 15.12 -17.79
CA PHE A 424 17.09 14.23 -17.53
C PHE A 424 17.59 13.01 -16.75
N VAL A 425 17.05 12.77 -15.55
CA VAL A 425 17.35 11.58 -14.73
C VAL A 425 16.09 10.74 -14.53
N SER A 426 16.14 9.43 -14.84
CA SER A 426 15.00 8.54 -14.62
C SER A 426 15.37 7.04 -14.56
N ASN A 427 14.49 6.21 -13.98
CA ASN A 427 14.54 4.74 -14.02
C ASN A 427 13.43 4.11 -14.90
N GLU A 428 12.62 4.93 -15.59
CA GLU A 428 11.55 4.50 -16.51
C GLU A 428 12.10 3.89 -17.80
N LEU A 429 11.65 2.67 -18.13
CA LEU A 429 12.03 1.96 -19.34
C LEU A 429 10.93 2.12 -20.38
N LYS A 430 11.19 2.88 -21.44
CA LYS A 430 10.20 3.18 -22.50
C LYS A 430 10.60 2.59 -23.86
N PRO A 431 9.64 2.28 -24.74
CA PRO A 431 9.92 1.83 -26.10
C PRO A 431 10.48 2.98 -26.97
N PRO A 432 11.19 2.68 -28.08
CA PRO A 432 11.46 3.68 -29.11
C PRO A 432 10.15 4.06 -29.83
N ASP A 433 9.98 5.34 -30.20
CA ASP A 433 8.75 5.86 -30.82
C ASP A 433 7.47 5.50 -30.04
N GLU A 434 7.32 6.06 -28.84
CA GLU A 434 6.15 5.85 -27.97
C GLU A 434 4.84 6.21 -28.71
N PRO A 435 3.79 5.36 -28.63
CA PRO A 435 2.51 5.58 -29.31
C PRO A 435 1.68 6.68 -28.66
N ASP A 436 0.88 7.38 -29.47
CA ASP A 436 -0.23 8.17 -28.93
C ASP A 436 -1.26 7.24 -28.29
N ALA A 437 -1.65 7.54 -27.05
CA ALA A 437 -2.53 6.67 -26.27
C ALA A 437 -3.96 6.53 -26.82
N SER A 438 -4.36 7.39 -27.78
CA SER A 438 -5.63 7.25 -28.51
C SER A 438 -5.48 6.51 -29.85
N ASN A 439 -4.26 6.39 -30.38
CA ASN A 439 -3.99 5.78 -31.66
C ASN A 439 -2.55 5.23 -31.75
N THR A 440 -2.41 3.92 -31.62
CA THR A 440 -1.11 3.19 -31.68
C THR A 440 -0.39 3.24 -33.03
N GLN A 441 -0.98 3.83 -34.07
CA GLN A 441 -0.31 4.08 -35.37
C GLN A 441 0.28 5.50 -35.47
N VAL A 442 0.03 6.35 -34.48
CA VAL A 442 0.54 7.71 -34.40
C VAL A 442 1.56 7.77 -33.27
N ARG A 443 2.64 8.52 -33.50
CA ARG A 443 3.66 8.80 -32.48
C ARG A 443 3.14 9.83 -31.49
N ALA A 444 3.31 9.61 -30.19
CA ALA A 444 2.94 10.60 -29.19
C ALA A 444 3.71 11.92 -29.42
N THR A 445 2.99 13.05 -29.36
CA THR A 445 3.55 14.41 -29.54
C THR A 445 4.68 14.68 -28.55
N ASN A 446 4.48 14.27 -27.30
CA ASN A 446 5.48 14.28 -26.25
C ASN A 446 5.98 12.85 -26.10
N GLN A 447 7.30 12.65 -26.10
CA GLN A 447 7.92 11.37 -25.74
C GLN A 447 8.57 11.55 -24.38
N PHE A 448 8.60 10.51 -23.56
CA PHE A 448 9.09 10.56 -22.19
C PHE A 448 10.55 11.05 -22.13
N TRP A 449 11.45 10.43 -22.89
CA TRP A 449 12.88 10.78 -22.95
C TRP A 449 13.19 11.97 -23.88
N ARG A 450 12.18 12.79 -24.22
CA ARG A 450 12.31 14.03 -25.01
C ARG A 450 11.50 15.16 -24.39
N SER A 451 11.96 15.60 -23.23
CA SER A 451 11.56 16.86 -22.61
C SER A 451 12.72 17.85 -22.64
N SER A 452 12.48 19.12 -22.29
CA SER A 452 13.52 20.00 -21.73
C SER A 452 14.83 20.17 -22.54
N GLY A 453 14.80 19.97 -23.86
CA GLY A 453 15.95 20.08 -24.76
C GLY A 453 16.75 18.78 -24.97
N VAL A 454 16.48 17.70 -24.24
CA VAL A 454 17.09 16.39 -24.48
C VAL A 454 16.37 15.62 -25.59
N GLN A 455 17.06 14.67 -26.25
CA GLN A 455 16.56 13.95 -27.43
C GLN A 455 16.87 12.45 -27.35
N CYS A 456 16.43 11.80 -26.26
CA CYS A 456 16.76 10.40 -25.95
C CYS A 456 15.57 9.44 -26.11
N ASP A 457 14.50 9.89 -26.75
CA ASP A 457 13.26 9.15 -27.04
C ASP A 457 13.45 7.87 -27.86
N GLY A 458 14.60 7.73 -28.54
CA GLY A 458 14.83 6.62 -29.44
C GLY A 458 13.87 6.67 -30.65
N ALA A 459 14.11 5.75 -31.59
CA ALA A 459 13.26 5.57 -32.76
C ALA A 459 13.54 4.19 -33.35
N PHE A 460 12.64 3.68 -34.17
CA PHE A 460 12.92 2.50 -34.99
C PHE A 460 12.51 2.67 -36.44
N GLN A 461 13.05 1.85 -37.33
CA GLN A 461 12.63 1.76 -38.72
C GLN A 461 12.52 0.31 -39.15
N VAL A 462 11.66 0.08 -40.14
CA VAL A 462 11.36 -1.22 -40.72
C VAL A 462 11.53 -1.07 -42.23
N ASN A 463 12.58 -1.67 -42.79
CA ASN A 463 12.96 -1.54 -44.19
C ASN A 463 12.89 -2.90 -44.89
N LYS A 464 12.74 -2.89 -46.21
CA LYS A 464 12.99 -4.09 -47.03
C LYS A 464 14.48 -4.32 -47.18
N GLN A 465 14.89 -5.57 -47.22
CA GLN A 465 16.24 -5.96 -47.61
C GLN A 465 16.17 -7.19 -48.53
N THR A 466 17.14 -7.33 -49.44
CA THR A 466 17.24 -8.57 -50.24
C THR A 466 17.78 -9.70 -49.37
N GLY A 467 17.04 -10.80 -49.32
CA GLY A 467 17.29 -11.96 -48.49
C GLY A 467 17.55 -13.26 -49.28
N PRO A 468 17.68 -14.40 -48.58
CA PRO A 468 17.80 -15.72 -49.18
C PRO A 468 16.48 -16.51 -49.25
N ARG A 469 15.35 -15.94 -48.78
CA ARG A 469 14.06 -16.63 -48.58
C ARG A 469 12.87 -15.80 -49.05
N ASP A 470 11.79 -16.48 -49.43
CA ASP A 470 10.51 -15.86 -49.73
C ASP A 470 9.65 -15.78 -48.45
N LEU A 471 9.51 -14.58 -47.89
CA LEU A 471 8.51 -14.32 -46.85
C LEU A 471 7.10 -14.17 -47.47
N PRO A 472 6.03 -14.54 -46.73
CA PRO A 472 4.65 -14.29 -47.16
C PRO A 472 4.41 -12.86 -47.62
N PHE A 473 3.92 -12.71 -48.87
CA PHE A 473 3.64 -11.40 -49.46
C PHE A 473 2.45 -10.69 -48.78
N GLY A 474 2.48 -9.36 -48.79
CA GLY A 474 1.47 -8.48 -48.22
C GLY A 474 1.98 -7.64 -47.05
N GLN A 475 1.05 -7.01 -46.33
CA GLN A 475 1.36 -6.03 -45.30
C GLN A 475 1.69 -6.69 -43.95
N TRP A 476 2.98 -6.78 -43.65
CA TRP A 476 3.46 -7.05 -42.30
C TRP A 476 3.35 -5.80 -41.43
N SER A 477 3.19 -5.98 -40.12
CA SER A 477 3.19 -4.89 -39.14
C SER A 477 4.02 -5.24 -37.92
N PHE A 478 4.69 -4.25 -37.33
CA PHE A 478 5.68 -4.45 -36.27
C PHE A 478 5.51 -3.45 -35.13
N VAL A 479 5.75 -3.93 -33.90
CA VAL A 479 5.93 -3.12 -32.70
C VAL A 479 7.14 -3.63 -31.92
N ILE A 480 7.80 -2.75 -31.16
CA ILE A 480 9.02 -3.04 -30.40
C ILE A 480 8.79 -2.70 -28.92
N THR A 481 9.27 -3.55 -28.01
CA THR A 481 9.35 -3.23 -26.58
C THR A 481 10.81 -3.16 -26.14
N SER A 482 11.11 -2.25 -25.23
CA SER A 482 12.42 -2.16 -24.55
C SER A 482 12.46 -3.16 -23.40
N VAL A 483 13.53 -3.96 -23.32
CA VAL A 483 13.69 -5.02 -22.32
C VAL A 483 14.94 -4.77 -21.48
N ARG A 484 14.78 -4.82 -20.16
CA ARG A 484 15.87 -4.68 -19.18
C ARG A 484 15.80 -5.81 -18.16
N THR A 485 16.94 -6.31 -17.70
CA THR A 485 16.98 -7.17 -16.50
C THR A 485 17.67 -6.44 -15.36
N ASP A 486 16.93 -6.17 -14.28
CA ASP A 486 17.44 -5.62 -13.03
C ASP A 486 17.59 -6.75 -11.98
N THR A 487 18.51 -6.65 -11.04
CA THR A 487 18.79 -7.72 -10.06
C THR A 487 18.74 -7.18 -8.63
N TYR A 488 18.04 -7.88 -7.75
CA TYR A 488 17.91 -7.53 -6.33
C TYR A 488 18.10 -8.78 -5.46
N ASN A 489 18.95 -8.70 -4.43
CA ASN A 489 19.35 -9.82 -3.57
C ASN A 489 19.75 -11.11 -4.33
N GLY A 490 20.42 -10.95 -5.49
CA GLY A 490 20.86 -12.07 -6.33
C GLY A 490 19.77 -12.71 -7.20
N VAL A 491 18.53 -12.22 -7.14
CA VAL A 491 17.43 -12.63 -8.02
C VAL A 491 17.27 -11.60 -9.13
N SER A 492 17.30 -12.06 -10.38
CA SER A 492 17.14 -11.22 -11.56
C SER A 492 15.69 -11.16 -12.02
N TYR A 493 15.25 -9.98 -12.42
CA TYR A 493 13.89 -9.65 -12.79
C TYR A 493 13.87 -8.90 -14.12
N THR A 494 13.25 -9.49 -15.14
CA THR A 494 13.13 -8.86 -16.45
C THR A 494 11.91 -7.95 -16.52
N ARG A 495 12.19 -6.68 -16.81
CA ARG A 495 11.28 -5.58 -17.17
C ARG A 495 11.12 -5.54 -18.67
N GLU A 496 9.91 -5.21 -19.14
CA GLU A 496 9.59 -5.09 -20.56
C GLU A 496 8.55 -3.98 -20.73
N SER A 497 8.90 -2.92 -21.45
CA SER A 497 8.03 -1.76 -21.65
C SER A 497 6.74 -2.11 -22.40
N ALA A 498 5.76 -1.22 -22.34
CA ALA A 498 4.69 -1.20 -23.33
C ALA A 498 5.24 -1.11 -24.77
N PRO A 499 4.46 -1.52 -25.80
CA PRO A 499 4.87 -1.46 -27.19
C PRO A 499 5.03 -0.05 -27.76
N SER A 500 5.97 0.10 -28.69
CA SER A 500 6.10 1.26 -29.57
C SER A 500 4.83 1.50 -30.39
N MET A 501 4.75 2.65 -31.08
CA MET A 501 3.83 2.80 -32.20
C MET A 501 4.06 1.71 -33.25
N CYS A 502 3.00 1.34 -33.96
CA CYS A 502 3.04 0.35 -35.01
C CYS A 502 3.63 0.92 -36.31
N ARG A 503 4.50 0.15 -36.96
CA ARG A 503 4.98 0.41 -38.34
C ARG A 503 4.66 -0.78 -39.24
N SER A 504 4.12 -0.51 -40.43
CA SER A 504 3.85 -1.54 -41.45
C SER A 504 4.89 -1.54 -42.58
N LEU A 505 5.13 -2.72 -43.16
CA LEU A 505 5.95 -2.94 -44.34
C LEU A 505 5.25 -3.92 -45.30
N ASN A 506 5.04 -3.53 -46.55
CA ASN A 506 4.40 -4.38 -47.55
C ASN A 506 5.42 -5.17 -48.37
N LEU A 507 5.57 -6.47 -48.12
CA LEU A 507 6.46 -7.35 -48.89
C LEU A 507 5.78 -7.78 -50.20
N ASN A 508 6.48 -7.66 -51.33
CA ASN A 508 5.86 -7.85 -52.64
C ASN A 508 6.80 -8.37 -53.74
N ASN A 509 8.06 -8.66 -53.42
CA ASN A 509 8.97 -9.37 -54.31
C ASN A 509 9.38 -10.70 -53.68
N HIS A 510 9.82 -11.63 -54.53
CA HIS A 510 10.63 -12.76 -54.08
C HIS A 510 11.91 -12.24 -53.42
N PHE A 511 12.40 -12.96 -52.41
CA PHE A 511 13.59 -12.62 -51.65
C PHE A 511 13.53 -11.27 -50.90
N ASP A 512 12.33 -10.79 -50.55
CA ASP A 512 12.12 -9.68 -49.61
C ASP A 512 12.28 -10.19 -48.15
N ASP A 513 13.40 -9.87 -47.49
CA ASP A 513 13.60 -9.96 -46.03
C ASP A 513 13.23 -8.62 -45.35
N VAL A 514 13.09 -8.62 -44.01
CA VAL A 514 12.79 -7.41 -43.21
C VAL A 514 13.99 -6.97 -42.39
N GLN A 515 14.48 -5.75 -42.62
CA GLN A 515 15.48 -5.12 -41.76
C GLN A 515 14.80 -4.28 -40.68
N ILE A 516 15.18 -4.50 -39.42
CA ILE A 516 14.85 -3.65 -38.28
C ILE A 516 16.08 -2.82 -37.92
N LEU A 517 15.90 -1.51 -37.74
CA LEU A 517 16.92 -0.56 -37.25
C LEU A 517 16.37 0.16 -36.02
N ILE A 518 17.15 0.27 -34.95
CA ILE A 518 16.73 0.88 -33.67
C ILE A 518 17.78 1.90 -33.24
N SER A 519 17.33 3.11 -32.89
CA SER A 519 18.06 4.09 -32.09
C SER A 519 17.61 3.90 -30.65
N ASN A 520 18.51 3.52 -29.76
CA ASN A 520 18.11 3.00 -28.45
C ASN A 520 17.63 4.11 -27.51
N PRO A 521 16.47 3.97 -26.84
CA PRO A 521 16.15 4.75 -25.65
C PRO A 521 17.01 4.30 -24.45
N PRO A 522 17.27 5.19 -23.47
CA PRO A 522 18.03 4.87 -22.26
C PRO A 522 17.55 3.61 -21.51
N GLY A 523 18.52 2.82 -21.05
CA GLY A 523 18.30 1.73 -20.09
C GLY A 523 17.99 0.35 -20.66
N ALA A 524 17.63 0.22 -21.93
CA ALA A 524 17.40 -1.07 -22.57
C ALA A 524 18.67 -1.94 -22.56
N THR A 525 18.50 -3.24 -22.36
CA THR A 525 19.55 -4.28 -22.55
C THR A 525 19.27 -5.18 -23.75
N SER A 526 18.02 -5.21 -24.22
CA SER A 526 17.61 -5.79 -25.49
C SER A 526 16.25 -5.23 -25.91
N PHE A 527 15.81 -5.55 -27.13
CA PHE A 527 14.52 -5.18 -27.68
C PHE A 527 13.78 -6.42 -28.16
N ASN A 528 12.53 -6.62 -27.74
CA ASN A 528 11.68 -7.64 -28.36
C ASN A 528 11.02 -7.05 -29.59
N VAL A 529 11.10 -7.75 -30.72
CA VAL A 529 10.42 -7.39 -31.96
C VAL A 529 9.21 -8.29 -32.15
N TYR A 530 8.03 -7.67 -32.17
CA TYR A 530 6.76 -8.34 -32.41
C TYR A 530 6.30 -8.08 -33.84
N ALA A 531 5.80 -9.12 -34.50
CA ALA A 531 5.34 -9.08 -35.88
C ALA A 531 3.89 -9.58 -36.01
N ALA A 532 3.11 -8.94 -36.86
CA ALA A 532 1.80 -9.35 -37.30
C ALA A 532 1.88 -9.71 -38.80
N PRO A 533 1.49 -10.94 -39.22
CA PRO A 533 1.62 -11.42 -40.59
C PRO A 533 0.58 -10.79 -41.53
N PRO A 534 0.69 -10.95 -42.87
CA PRO A 534 -0.24 -10.33 -43.84
C PRO A 534 -1.70 -10.78 -43.72
N SER A 535 -1.97 -11.90 -43.04
CA SER A 535 -3.31 -12.38 -42.70
C SER A 535 -3.93 -11.70 -41.47
N SER A 536 -3.18 -10.83 -40.78
CA SER A 536 -3.64 -10.02 -39.66
C SER A 536 -4.28 -8.71 -40.12
N ASN A 537 -4.99 -8.01 -39.24
CA ASN A 537 -5.63 -6.73 -39.55
C ASN A 537 -4.63 -5.55 -39.49
N GLY A 538 -3.42 -5.74 -40.02
CA GLY A 538 -2.32 -4.78 -39.98
C GLY A 538 -1.94 -4.40 -38.54
N CYS A 539 -1.91 -3.10 -38.25
CA CYS A 539 -1.62 -2.58 -36.91
C CYS A 539 -2.66 -2.91 -35.83
N ASN A 540 -3.80 -3.51 -36.18
CA ASN A 540 -4.74 -4.08 -35.20
C ASN A 540 -4.34 -5.49 -34.74
N GLY A 541 -3.26 -6.06 -35.30
CA GLY A 541 -2.75 -7.38 -34.93
C GLY A 541 -3.63 -8.56 -35.38
N PRO A 542 -3.45 -9.75 -34.78
CA PRO A 542 -2.61 -10.02 -33.61
C PRO A 542 -1.10 -9.95 -33.92
N PHE A 543 -0.31 -9.54 -32.91
CA PHE A 543 1.15 -9.52 -32.96
C PHE A 543 1.73 -10.70 -32.18
N GLY A 544 2.81 -11.30 -32.68
CA GLY A 544 3.56 -12.36 -31.99
C GLY A 544 5.05 -12.04 -31.92
N LEU A 545 5.74 -12.50 -30.88
CA LEU A 545 7.18 -12.30 -30.72
C LEU A 545 7.95 -13.00 -31.84
N ALA A 546 8.65 -12.24 -32.69
CA ALA A 546 9.47 -12.77 -33.78
C ALA A 546 10.92 -12.99 -33.35
N THR A 547 11.52 -12.02 -32.64
CA THR A 547 12.90 -12.14 -32.15
C THR A 547 13.20 -11.20 -30.97
N ASN A 548 14.38 -11.37 -30.38
CA ASN A 548 14.98 -10.43 -29.43
C ASN A 548 16.33 -9.93 -29.99
N ILE A 549 16.53 -8.62 -29.99
CA ILE A 549 17.75 -7.96 -30.45
C ILE A 549 18.51 -7.46 -29.21
N PRO A 550 19.68 -8.03 -28.84
CA PRO A 550 20.46 -7.57 -27.70
C PRO A 550 21.06 -6.20 -27.96
N VAL A 551 21.19 -5.37 -26.91
CA VAL A 551 21.98 -4.13 -26.97
C VAL A 551 23.46 -4.48 -26.87
N VAL A 552 24.28 -4.00 -27.81
CA VAL A 552 25.71 -4.35 -27.89
C VAL A 552 26.58 -3.11 -27.61
N GLY A 553 27.53 -3.26 -26.69
CA GLY A 553 28.42 -2.18 -26.28
C GLY A 553 27.86 -1.37 -25.10
N SER A 554 27.99 -0.05 -25.14
CA SER A 554 27.51 0.85 -24.08
C SER A 554 26.88 2.09 -24.68
N MET A 555 25.66 2.39 -24.25
CA MET A 555 24.96 3.63 -24.59
C MET A 555 25.66 4.79 -23.88
N THR A 556 25.97 5.87 -24.60
CA THR A 556 26.69 7.02 -24.03
C THR A 556 26.00 8.35 -24.29
N ASN A 557 26.31 9.35 -23.46
CA ASN A 557 25.85 10.73 -23.54
C ASN A 557 26.79 11.63 -24.37
N ALA A 558 27.76 11.05 -25.10
CA ALA A 558 28.84 11.80 -25.77
C ALA A 558 28.38 12.65 -26.98
N ASN A 559 27.27 12.30 -27.63
CA ASN A 559 26.62 13.11 -28.66
C ASN A 559 25.13 12.75 -28.79
N LEU A 560 24.27 13.59 -28.21
CA LEU A 560 22.81 13.43 -28.29
C LEU A 560 22.17 14.14 -29.50
N SER A 561 22.95 14.67 -30.44
CA SER A 561 22.43 15.33 -31.64
C SER A 561 23.03 14.73 -32.93
N PRO A 562 22.22 14.27 -33.91
CA PRO A 562 20.77 14.45 -34.03
C PRO A 562 20.01 13.20 -33.57
N CYS A 563 20.02 12.87 -32.27
CA CYS A 563 19.19 11.77 -31.79
C CYS A 563 17.68 12.10 -31.91
N PRO A 564 16.80 11.11 -32.04
CA PRO A 564 17.09 9.70 -32.30
C PRO A 564 17.54 9.46 -33.76
N ASN A 565 18.56 8.64 -33.97
CA ASN A 565 19.12 8.33 -35.30
C ASN A 565 19.41 6.83 -35.45
N VAL A 566 18.54 6.13 -36.19
CA VAL A 566 18.61 4.68 -36.38
C VAL A 566 19.78 4.21 -37.26
N ASN A 567 20.47 5.12 -37.94
CA ASN A 567 21.52 4.79 -38.91
C ASN A 567 22.93 4.68 -38.30
N GLY A 568 23.07 4.83 -36.97
CA GLY A 568 24.34 4.78 -36.23
C GLY A 568 25.31 5.96 -36.45
N ASN A 569 25.17 6.68 -37.55
CA ASN A 569 26.08 7.76 -37.96
C ASN A 569 25.71 9.13 -37.33
N GLY A 570 25.65 9.21 -36.00
CA GLY A 570 25.54 10.50 -35.31
C GLY A 570 24.91 10.53 -33.92
N CYS A 571 24.31 9.45 -33.42
CA CYS A 571 23.70 9.40 -32.08
C CYS A 571 24.51 8.47 -31.16
N SER A 572 24.87 8.93 -29.96
CA SER A 572 25.73 8.18 -29.02
C SER A 572 24.98 7.19 -28.13
N LEU A 573 23.66 7.16 -28.21
CA LEU A 573 22.80 6.18 -27.51
C LEU A 573 22.89 4.78 -28.11
N GLY A 574 23.64 4.58 -29.20
CA GLY A 574 23.82 3.29 -29.87
C GLY A 574 22.76 3.03 -30.93
N ASN A 575 23.02 2.00 -31.74
CA ASN A 575 22.15 1.59 -32.83
C ASN A 575 22.13 0.07 -32.95
N GLU A 576 20.98 -0.56 -32.67
CA GLU A 576 20.82 -1.99 -32.90
C GLU A 576 20.17 -2.26 -34.25
N SER A 577 20.50 -3.42 -34.85
CA SER A 577 19.88 -3.85 -36.11
C SER A 577 19.75 -5.36 -36.19
N ALA A 578 18.72 -5.82 -36.89
CA ALA A 578 18.54 -7.22 -37.22
C ALA A 578 17.91 -7.38 -38.60
N ILE A 579 18.23 -8.48 -39.28
CA ILE A 579 17.57 -8.92 -40.50
C ILE A 579 16.71 -10.12 -40.14
N LEU A 580 15.41 -9.99 -40.33
CA LEU A 580 14.41 -11.03 -40.09
C LEU A 580 14.14 -11.75 -41.40
N SER A 581 14.43 -13.05 -41.40
CA SER A 581 14.22 -13.97 -42.51
C SER A 581 13.55 -15.23 -41.96
N SER A 582 14.33 -16.24 -41.54
CA SER A 582 13.83 -17.48 -40.94
C SER A 582 12.95 -17.30 -39.68
N GLN A 583 12.98 -16.14 -39.03
CA GLN A 583 12.15 -15.76 -37.88
C GLN A 583 10.69 -15.48 -38.26
N LEU A 584 10.43 -15.10 -39.52
CA LEU A 584 9.11 -14.77 -40.08
C LEU A 584 8.65 -15.80 -41.14
N ASP A 585 9.49 -16.80 -41.42
CA ASP A 585 9.22 -17.90 -42.35
C ASP A 585 8.04 -18.76 -41.87
N SER A 586 7.41 -19.49 -42.78
CA SER A 586 6.22 -20.28 -42.47
C SER A 586 6.60 -21.54 -41.65
N PRO A 587 5.93 -21.85 -40.51
CA PRO A 587 4.71 -21.22 -39.99
C PRO A 587 4.96 -20.31 -38.77
N PHE A 588 5.40 -19.06 -38.97
CA PHE A 588 5.25 -18.01 -37.95
C PHE A 588 3.77 -17.69 -37.72
N ALA A 589 3.32 -17.80 -36.46
CA ALA A 589 1.93 -17.53 -36.08
C ALA A 589 1.85 -16.85 -34.69
N PRO A 590 1.23 -15.66 -34.58
CA PRO A 590 0.85 -15.08 -33.30
C PRO A 590 -0.05 -16.02 -32.48
N ASN A 591 0.25 -16.19 -31.21
CA ASN A 591 -0.43 -17.11 -30.30
C ASN A 591 -0.58 -16.50 -28.90
N GLY A 592 -1.80 -16.05 -28.56
CA GLY A 592 -2.12 -15.48 -27.25
C GLY A 592 -2.06 -16.48 -26.08
N ALA A 593 -1.94 -17.79 -26.36
CA ALA A 593 -1.72 -18.83 -25.35
C ALA A 593 -0.24 -19.23 -25.20
N ALA A 594 0.67 -18.67 -26.01
CA ALA A 594 2.11 -18.89 -25.83
C ALA A 594 2.63 -18.13 -24.61
N ALA A 595 3.56 -18.74 -23.86
CA ALA A 595 4.16 -18.10 -22.70
C ALA A 595 4.92 -16.83 -23.12
N PRO A 596 4.74 -15.68 -22.46
CA PRO A 596 5.42 -14.45 -22.84
C PRO A 596 6.95 -14.60 -22.88
N GLY A 597 7.59 -13.94 -23.86
CA GLY A 597 9.02 -14.13 -24.14
C GLY A 597 9.36 -15.39 -24.95
N THR A 598 8.37 -16.17 -25.40
CA THR A 598 8.54 -17.25 -26.38
C THR A 598 8.01 -16.85 -27.76
N THR A 599 8.53 -17.46 -28.84
CA THR A 599 8.15 -17.14 -30.22
C THR A 599 6.64 -17.22 -30.43
N GLY A 600 6.07 -16.20 -31.08
CA GLY A 600 4.63 -16.08 -31.33
C GLY A 600 3.81 -15.52 -30.15
N ALA A 601 4.37 -15.43 -28.93
CA ALA A 601 3.64 -14.86 -27.78
C ALA A 601 3.30 -13.39 -28.00
N TYR A 602 2.16 -12.94 -27.46
CA TYR A 602 1.69 -11.57 -27.61
C TYR A 602 2.58 -10.56 -26.84
N PRO A 603 2.65 -9.29 -27.29
CA PRO A 603 3.28 -8.22 -26.55
C PRO A 603 2.54 -7.95 -25.21
N PRO A 604 3.14 -7.13 -24.32
CA PRO A 604 2.36 -6.40 -23.30
C PRO A 604 1.25 -5.54 -23.93
N ASP A 605 0.30 -5.11 -23.10
CA ASP A 605 -0.75 -4.16 -23.46
C ASP A 605 -0.14 -2.80 -23.86
N ALA A 606 -0.90 -2.04 -24.63
CA ALA A 606 -0.52 -0.68 -25.03
C ALA A 606 -0.51 0.29 -23.84
N GLU A 607 0.29 1.36 -23.95
CA GLU A 607 0.25 2.50 -23.03
C GLU A 607 -1.18 3.03 -22.86
N THR A 608 -1.63 3.19 -21.62
CA THR A 608 -2.92 3.83 -21.32
C THR A 608 -2.77 5.35 -21.24
N ALA A 609 -3.86 6.09 -21.48
CA ALA A 609 -3.80 7.55 -21.62
C ALA A 609 -3.23 8.27 -20.37
N PRO A 610 -2.36 9.29 -20.56
CA PRO A 610 -1.18 9.42 -19.70
C PRO A 610 -1.30 10.51 -18.62
N LEU A 611 -2.53 10.83 -18.19
CA LEU A 611 -3.02 11.98 -17.37
C LEU A 611 -4.12 12.74 -18.13
N THR A 612 -4.74 13.71 -17.47
CA THR A 612 -5.57 14.75 -18.10
C THR A 612 -4.81 15.37 -19.29
N ALA A 613 -5.50 15.57 -20.41
CA ALA A 613 -4.90 15.80 -21.73
C ALA A 613 -3.72 16.79 -21.77
N GLY A 614 -2.55 16.31 -22.22
CA GLY A 614 -1.38 17.14 -22.53
C GLY A 614 0.00 16.60 -22.14
N LEU A 615 0.08 15.46 -21.43
CA LEU A 615 1.31 14.96 -20.80
C LEU A 615 1.72 13.56 -21.31
N PRO A 616 3.03 13.21 -21.29
CA PRO A 616 3.54 12.01 -21.98
C PRO A 616 3.39 10.67 -21.26
N ASN A 617 3.18 10.58 -19.93
CA ASN A 617 3.39 9.30 -19.23
C ASN A 617 2.43 8.98 -18.06
N GLN A 618 1.63 7.92 -18.24
CA GLN A 618 1.25 7.00 -17.16
C GLN A 618 1.42 5.56 -17.63
N ASN A 619 2.14 4.76 -16.85
CA ASN A 619 2.04 3.31 -16.93
C ASN A 619 0.63 2.88 -16.45
N PRO A 620 0.03 1.78 -16.95
CA PRO A 620 -1.31 1.35 -16.58
C PRO A 620 -1.50 1.08 -15.07
N ALA A 621 -2.78 1.06 -14.65
CA ALA A 621 -3.13 0.74 -13.27
C ALA A 621 -2.71 -0.70 -12.93
N ARG A 622 -1.77 -0.82 -11.98
CA ARG A 622 -1.11 -2.10 -11.60
C ARG A 622 -2.12 -3.18 -11.21
N GLY A 623 -2.38 -4.10 -12.14
CA GLY A 623 -3.36 -5.17 -12.00
C GLY A 623 -2.76 -6.54 -11.65
N VAL A 624 -3.59 -7.43 -11.11
CA VAL A 624 -3.20 -8.83 -10.87
C VAL A 624 -3.31 -9.62 -12.18
N GLY A 625 -2.23 -9.66 -12.96
CA GLY A 625 -2.09 -10.62 -14.06
C GLY A 625 -1.66 -10.06 -15.42
N ALA A 626 -0.34 -10.01 -15.62
CA ALA A 626 0.38 -10.39 -16.85
C ALA A 626 0.07 -9.72 -18.21
N THR A 627 -0.89 -8.80 -18.36
CA THR A 627 -1.12 -8.11 -19.64
C THR A 627 -0.50 -6.71 -19.73
N GLY A 628 -0.55 -5.87 -18.68
CA GLY A 628 -0.05 -4.48 -18.65
C GLY A 628 1.46 -4.24 -18.84
N ASP A 629 1.92 -2.99 -18.66
CA ASP A 629 3.33 -2.57 -18.78
C ASP A 629 4.22 -3.32 -17.78
N ARG A 630 4.96 -4.30 -18.29
CA ARG A 630 5.78 -5.18 -17.46
C ARG A 630 7.08 -4.50 -17.03
N ALA A 631 7.39 -3.28 -17.49
CA ALA A 631 8.54 -2.54 -17.02
C ALA A 631 8.34 -2.07 -15.58
N ASN A 632 7.11 -1.67 -15.23
CA ASN A 632 6.90 -0.92 -14.00
C ASN A 632 5.90 -1.57 -13.04
N GLU A 633 5.12 -2.58 -13.44
CA GLU A 633 3.95 -3.09 -12.69
C GLU A 633 4.17 -4.10 -11.52
N ASN A 634 5.39 -4.32 -11.03
CA ASN A 634 5.72 -5.42 -10.08
C ASN A 634 5.57 -6.84 -10.67
N ASN A 635 5.77 -6.99 -11.97
CA ASN A 635 5.77 -8.29 -12.65
C ASN A 635 7.21 -8.85 -12.71
N CYS A 636 7.37 -10.13 -12.36
CA CYS A 636 8.66 -10.81 -12.35
C CYS A 636 8.66 -12.01 -13.30
N LYS A 637 9.83 -12.40 -13.84
CA LYS A 637 9.97 -13.69 -14.53
C LYS A 637 10.34 -14.81 -13.56
N SER A 638 9.71 -15.96 -13.74
CA SER A 638 10.15 -17.23 -13.15
C SER A 638 11.45 -17.73 -13.80
N VAL A 639 12.10 -18.71 -13.19
CA VAL A 639 13.25 -19.45 -13.78
C VAL A 639 12.92 -20.17 -15.11
N ALA A 640 11.64 -20.24 -15.49
CA ALA A 640 11.16 -20.77 -16.76
C ALA A 640 10.66 -19.67 -17.73
N ASN A 641 11.08 -18.42 -17.53
CA ASN A 641 10.70 -17.22 -18.31
C ASN A 641 9.22 -16.81 -18.30
N ALA A 642 8.31 -17.62 -17.74
CA ALA A 642 6.92 -17.22 -17.54
C ALA A 642 6.82 -16.04 -16.54
N TYR A 643 6.07 -14.99 -16.88
CA TYR A 643 5.76 -13.91 -15.94
C TYR A 643 4.87 -14.43 -14.82
N MET A 644 5.19 -14.02 -13.60
CA MET A 644 4.50 -14.36 -12.36
C MET A 644 4.50 -13.16 -11.41
N THR A 645 3.56 -13.15 -10.45
CA THR A 645 3.71 -12.31 -9.26
C THR A 645 5.05 -12.60 -8.60
N CYS A 646 5.80 -11.57 -8.26
CA CYS A 646 7.13 -11.70 -7.69
C CYS A 646 7.15 -12.60 -6.42
N PRO A 647 8.23 -13.38 -6.18
CA PRO A 647 8.32 -14.29 -5.01
C PRO A 647 8.19 -13.62 -3.63
N GLY A 648 8.29 -12.30 -3.59
CA GLY A 648 7.83 -11.41 -2.53
C GLY A 648 7.44 -10.07 -3.16
N PRO A 649 6.92 -9.09 -2.40
CA PRO A 649 6.56 -7.79 -2.93
C PRO A 649 7.83 -7.02 -3.33
N ILE A 650 8.18 -7.09 -4.62
CA ILE A 650 9.35 -6.45 -5.23
C ILE A 650 8.88 -5.69 -6.47
N THR A 651 9.41 -4.49 -6.65
CA THR A 651 9.22 -3.67 -7.85
C THR A 651 10.54 -3.64 -8.63
N PRO A 652 10.68 -4.40 -9.73
CA PRO A 652 11.88 -4.39 -10.54
C PRO A 652 12.23 -2.98 -11.02
N GLY A 653 13.52 -2.62 -10.99
CA GLY A 653 13.99 -1.31 -11.46
C GLY A 653 13.70 -0.13 -10.54
N ALA A 654 12.96 -0.30 -9.44
CA ALA A 654 12.72 0.77 -8.48
C ALA A 654 14.01 1.31 -7.85
N VAL A 655 13.99 2.59 -7.49
CA VAL A 655 15.11 3.29 -6.87
C VAL A 655 14.70 4.00 -5.58
N GLU A 656 15.66 4.14 -4.68
CA GLU A 656 15.55 4.95 -3.47
C GLU A 656 16.77 5.89 -3.40
N LEU A 657 16.53 7.21 -3.35
CA LEU A 657 17.59 8.19 -3.18
C LEU A 657 17.79 8.46 -1.68
N ASN A 658 18.96 8.12 -1.16
CA ASN A 658 19.32 8.25 0.24
C ASN A 658 20.31 9.40 0.44
N PHE A 659 19.95 10.36 1.29
CA PHE A 659 20.79 11.51 1.64
C PHE A 659 21.12 11.48 3.14
N PRO A 660 22.29 10.92 3.53
CA PRO A 660 22.77 10.99 4.90
C PRO A 660 22.96 12.43 5.38
N ALA A 661 23.05 12.62 6.71
CA ALA A 661 23.23 13.94 7.33
C ALA A 661 24.34 14.77 6.68
N GLY A 662 23.95 15.95 6.15
CA GLY A 662 24.83 16.88 5.43
C GLY A 662 24.74 16.80 3.90
N GLY A 663 24.14 15.75 3.34
CA GLY A 663 23.82 15.65 1.92
C GLY A 663 22.48 16.31 1.58
N CYS A 664 22.41 17.03 0.46
CA CYS A 664 21.22 17.75 0.00
C CYS A 664 20.84 17.44 -1.44
N LEU A 665 19.54 17.35 -1.75
CA LEU A 665 19.04 17.32 -3.12
C LEU A 665 18.68 18.72 -3.62
N THR A 666 19.22 19.10 -4.78
CA THR A 666 18.78 20.28 -5.54
C THR A 666 18.45 19.85 -6.96
N THR A 667 17.16 19.76 -7.30
CA THR A 667 16.71 19.79 -8.69
C THR A 667 16.29 21.22 -9.03
N GLY A 668 16.83 21.76 -10.12
CA GLY A 668 16.52 23.11 -10.59
C GLY A 668 15.49 23.10 -11.71
N ASN A 669 14.89 24.25 -12.03
CA ASN A 669 13.90 24.41 -13.10
C ASN A 669 14.48 24.31 -14.54
N GLY A 670 15.66 23.72 -14.71
CA GLY A 670 16.37 23.57 -15.99
C GLY A 670 16.65 22.11 -16.39
N GLY A 671 16.40 21.16 -15.50
CA GLY A 671 16.47 19.72 -15.78
C GLY A 671 15.19 19.01 -15.34
N ASP A 672 15.11 17.70 -15.58
CA ASP A 672 13.98 16.87 -15.15
C ASP A 672 14.46 15.66 -14.36
N THR A 673 13.67 15.26 -13.36
CA THR A 673 13.93 14.09 -12.51
C THR A 673 12.63 13.32 -12.32
N TYR A 674 12.54 12.16 -12.94
CA TYR A 674 11.33 11.33 -12.93
C TYR A 674 11.70 9.94 -12.43
N LEU A 675 11.27 9.58 -11.23
CA LEU A 675 11.67 8.32 -10.60
C LEU A 675 10.52 7.62 -9.89
N PHE A 676 10.60 6.29 -9.85
CA PHE A 676 9.71 5.44 -9.07
C PHE A 676 10.44 4.56 -8.06
N SER A 677 9.87 4.49 -6.86
CA SER A 677 10.24 3.55 -5.80
C SER A 677 9.40 2.28 -5.89
N GLY A 678 9.47 1.43 -4.87
CA GLY A 678 8.86 0.12 -4.88
C GLY A 678 8.74 -0.52 -3.51
N TYR A 679 8.07 -1.67 -3.47
CA TYR A 679 7.76 -2.38 -2.24
C TYR A 679 9.00 -2.74 -1.40
N GLN A 680 10.15 -3.06 -2.02
CA GLN A 680 11.39 -3.38 -1.30
C GLN A 680 11.98 -2.20 -0.52
N TYR A 681 11.59 -0.98 -0.86
CA TYR A 681 11.97 0.27 -0.20
C TYR A 681 10.79 0.88 0.56
N ASN A 682 9.75 0.09 0.83
CA ASN A 682 8.47 0.54 1.40
C ASN A 682 7.92 1.79 0.68
N TRP A 683 8.08 1.86 -0.65
CA TRP A 683 7.72 3.00 -1.48
C TRP A 683 8.39 4.34 -1.16
N VAL A 684 9.44 4.39 -0.34
CA VAL A 684 10.22 5.62 -0.12
C VAL A 684 11.07 5.91 -1.36
N SER A 685 10.86 7.05 -2.00
CA SER A 685 11.57 7.47 -3.22
C SER A 685 12.77 8.36 -2.92
N LEU A 686 12.66 9.17 -1.86
CA LEU A 686 13.72 9.99 -1.30
C LEU A 686 13.69 9.83 0.22
N TYR A 687 14.80 9.38 0.80
CA TYR A 687 15.01 9.20 2.23
C TYR A 687 16.08 10.15 2.77
N GLU A 688 15.75 10.86 3.84
CA GLU A 688 16.68 11.54 4.73
C GLU A 688 16.44 11.11 6.19
N PRO A 689 17.48 10.90 7.00
CA PRO A 689 17.32 10.63 8.43
C PRO A 689 16.97 11.93 9.19
N ALA A 690 16.37 11.81 10.37
CA ALA A 690 16.10 12.95 11.27
C ALA A 690 17.37 13.67 11.80
N SER A 691 18.57 13.19 11.47
CA SER A 691 19.83 13.91 11.68
C SER A 691 20.24 14.80 10.51
N ASN A 692 19.52 14.77 9.39
CA ASN A 692 19.73 15.66 8.25
C ASN A 692 18.75 16.83 8.30
N SER A 693 19.28 18.05 8.43
CA SER A 693 18.51 19.30 8.42
C SER A 693 18.78 20.10 7.15
N CYS A 694 18.74 19.41 6.01
CA CYS A 694 19.01 20.00 4.71
C CYS A 694 17.96 21.03 4.29
N ASN A 695 18.31 21.91 3.35
CA ASN A 695 17.35 22.69 2.56
C ASN A 695 17.29 22.12 1.13
N ASN A 696 16.37 21.20 0.89
CA ASN A 696 16.16 20.59 -0.42
C ASN A 696 15.37 21.52 -1.35
N THR A 697 15.69 21.46 -2.63
CA THR A 697 14.93 22.15 -3.68
C THR A 697 14.46 21.14 -4.73
N LEU A 698 13.16 21.14 -5.00
CA LEU A 698 12.50 20.30 -6.00
C LEU A 698 11.93 21.19 -7.11
N GLY A 699 12.75 21.38 -8.13
CA GLY A 699 12.41 22.02 -9.40
C GLY A 699 12.36 21.02 -10.54
N ALA A 700 11.77 21.47 -11.66
CA ALA A 700 11.54 20.70 -12.86
C ALA A 700 11.42 21.65 -14.06
N MET A 701 11.87 21.25 -15.25
CA MET A 701 11.74 22.09 -16.43
C MET A 701 10.45 21.80 -17.21
N SER A 702 10.04 20.54 -17.36
CA SER A 702 8.74 20.22 -17.98
C SER A 702 8.11 18.86 -17.64
N ASN A 703 8.86 17.90 -17.08
CA ASN A 703 8.33 16.56 -16.79
C ASN A 703 9.11 15.85 -15.67
N SER A 704 8.80 16.13 -14.41
CA SER A 704 9.42 15.48 -13.25
C SER A 704 8.39 14.85 -12.32
N ALA A 705 8.75 13.77 -11.66
CA ALA A 705 7.88 13.08 -10.70
C ALA A 705 8.67 12.26 -9.68
N PHE A 706 8.14 12.19 -8.46
CA PHE A 706 8.63 11.32 -7.39
C PHE A 706 7.51 10.33 -7.03
N ILE A 707 7.49 9.18 -7.71
CA ILE A 707 6.49 8.12 -7.52
C ILE A 707 6.92 7.26 -6.31
N GLY A 708 6.53 7.73 -5.13
CA GLY A 708 6.86 7.19 -3.81
C GLY A 708 6.64 8.26 -2.74
N LEU A 709 6.96 7.97 -1.48
CA LEU A 709 7.06 8.98 -0.44
C LEU A 709 8.41 9.70 -0.50
N ILE A 710 8.38 11.03 -0.47
CA ILE A 710 9.54 11.85 -0.09
C ILE A 710 9.51 12.00 1.43
N TYR A 711 10.53 11.50 2.14
CA TYR A 711 10.61 11.50 3.60
C TYR A 711 11.88 12.18 4.09
N CYS A 712 11.74 13.42 4.57
CA CYS A 712 12.84 14.23 5.10
C CYS A 712 12.43 14.89 6.44
N PRO A 713 12.25 14.13 7.53
CA PRO A 713 11.53 14.54 8.74
C PRO A 713 12.18 15.69 9.54
N SER A 714 13.40 16.10 9.21
CA SER A 714 14.10 17.22 9.84
C SER A 714 14.66 18.24 8.85
N ALA A 715 14.37 18.09 7.55
CA ALA A 715 14.83 18.95 6.47
C ALA A 715 13.69 19.79 5.89
N SER A 716 14.02 20.94 5.30
CA SER A 716 13.06 21.73 4.52
C SER A 716 13.03 21.28 3.06
N VAL A 717 11.85 21.29 2.44
CA VAL A 717 11.65 20.94 1.03
C VAL A 717 10.96 22.11 0.34
N SER A 718 11.64 22.70 -0.64
CA SER A 718 11.14 23.86 -1.41
C SER A 718 10.82 23.45 -2.84
N ILE A 719 9.55 23.51 -3.21
CA ILE A 719 9.04 23.15 -4.54
C ILE A 719 8.93 24.43 -5.38
N THR A 720 9.58 24.43 -6.54
CA THR A 720 9.85 25.65 -7.34
C THR A 720 9.28 25.63 -8.76
N SER A 721 8.62 24.52 -9.15
CA SER A 721 8.09 24.31 -10.49
C SER A 721 6.73 23.60 -10.45
N PRO A 722 5.80 23.91 -11.37
CA PRO A 722 4.53 23.21 -11.46
C PRO A 722 4.74 21.75 -11.91
N TYR A 723 5.81 21.49 -12.67
CA TYR A 723 6.11 20.20 -13.30
C TYR A 723 6.84 19.19 -12.38
N THR A 724 6.77 19.38 -11.07
CA THR A 724 7.53 18.60 -10.07
C THR A 724 6.86 17.26 -9.72
N PHE A 725 5.56 17.12 -9.99
CA PHE A 725 4.73 15.97 -9.61
C PHE A 725 3.86 15.49 -10.79
N GLU A 726 4.43 15.43 -11.99
CA GLU A 726 3.78 15.02 -13.25
C GLU A 726 3.58 13.49 -13.31
N ALA A 727 2.78 12.94 -12.40
CA ALA A 727 2.42 11.51 -12.36
C ALA A 727 0.96 11.29 -11.94
N ALA A 728 0.44 10.09 -12.19
CA ALA A 728 -0.90 9.64 -11.77
C ALA A 728 -1.18 9.86 -10.27
N GLY A 729 -0.12 9.74 -9.46
CA GLY A 729 -0.11 10.03 -8.05
C GLY A 729 1.25 9.74 -7.43
N THR A 730 1.42 10.15 -6.18
CA THR A 730 2.63 10.00 -5.37
C THR A 730 2.29 9.37 -4.01
N GLY A 731 3.30 8.84 -3.31
CA GLY A 731 3.18 8.39 -1.92
C GLY A 731 3.11 9.54 -0.91
N GLY A 732 3.31 10.77 -1.37
CA GLY A 732 3.21 12.00 -0.59
C GLY A 732 4.58 12.63 -0.30
N LEU A 733 4.54 13.66 0.53
CA LEU A 733 5.70 14.40 1.02
C LEU A 733 5.58 14.59 2.52
N ILE A 734 6.55 14.11 3.30
CA ILE A 734 6.70 14.40 4.73
C ILE A 734 8.06 15.08 4.92
N ALA A 735 8.04 16.35 5.36
CA ALA A 735 9.24 17.13 5.65
C ALA A 735 9.14 17.83 7.02
N ASP A 736 10.21 18.45 7.49
CA ASP A 736 10.13 19.40 8.61
C ASP A 736 9.29 20.62 8.18
N ARG A 737 9.68 21.26 7.07
CA ARG A 737 8.98 22.39 6.46
C ARG A 737 8.78 22.19 4.96
N VAL A 738 7.64 22.65 4.44
CA VAL A 738 7.33 22.60 3.01
C VAL A 738 7.06 24.01 2.47
N ASN A 739 7.81 24.42 1.44
CA ASN A 739 7.64 25.70 0.78
C ASN A 739 7.21 25.49 -0.68
N PHE A 740 6.22 26.24 -1.14
CA PHE A 740 5.78 26.28 -2.53
C PHE A 740 5.98 27.67 -3.11
N THR A 741 6.77 27.74 -4.18
CA THR A 741 7.19 28.98 -4.85
C THR A 741 7.16 28.81 -6.38
N GLY A 742 7.34 29.90 -7.13
CA GLY A 742 7.18 29.84 -8.59
C GLY A 742 5.71 29.62 -8.99
N SER A 743 5.46 28.94 -10.11
CA SER A 743 4.10 28.49 -10.46
C SER A 743 3.76 27.22 -9.69
N LEU A 744 2.59 27.18 -9.07
CA LEU A 744 2.21 26.11 -8.13
C LEU A 744 1.84 24.79 -8.84
N PRO A 745 2.24 23.61 -8.31
CA PRO A 745 1.97 22.30 -8.91
C PRO A 745 0.58 21.75 -8.57
N SER A 746 0.23 20.64 -9.22
CA SER A 746 -0.82 19.71 -8.77
C SER A 746 -0.18 18.44 -8.20
N ILE A 747 -0.67 17.94 -7.07
CA ILE A 747 -0.16 16.75 -6.40
C ILE A 747 -1.35 15.84 -6.04
N ALA A 748 -1.35 14.61 -6.54
CA ALA A 748 -2.35 13.61 -6.19
C ALA A 748 -1.75 12.50 -5.34
N PHE A 749 -2.37 12.16 -4.21
CA PHE A 749 -1.95 10.99 -3.43
C PHE A 749 -2.47 9.69 -4.04
N SER A 750 -1.66 8.64 -3.97
CA SER A 750 -2.05 7.27 -4.28
C SER A 750 -1.47 6.31 -3.25
N SER A 751 -2.34 5.59 -2.53
CA SER A 751 -1.92 4.58 -1.56
C SER A 751 -1.15 3.42 -2.20
N SER A 752 -1.31 3.19 -3.51
CA SER A 752 -0.52 2.23 -4.27
C SER A 752 0.98 2.57 -4.34
N TYR A 753 1.34 3.83 -4.07
CA TYR A 753 2.70 4.36 -4.11
C TYR A 753 3.15 4.92 -2.75
N ALA A 754 2.40 4.64 -1.68
CA ALA A 754 2.71 5.07 -0.33
C ALA A 754 3.31 3.92 0.50
N PRO A 755 4.20 4.22 1.46
CA PRO A 755 4.58 3.27 2.48
C PRO A 755 3.36 2.75 3.22
N VAL A 756 3.42 1.49 3.68
CA VAL A 756 2.45 1.04 4.68
C VAL A 756 2.71 1.85 5.95
N PRO A 757 1.72 2.61 6.47
CA PRO A 757 1.92 3.37 7.69
C PRO A 757 2.30 2.40 8.81
N PRO A 758 3.30 2.73 9.65
CA PRO A 758 3.72 1.86 10.74
C PRO A 758 2.51 1.48 11.59
N ALA A 759 2.30 0.17 11.76
CA ALA A 759 1.05 -0.38 12.30
C ALA A 759 0.65 0.33 13.60
N SER A 760 -0.65 0.60 13.75
CA SER A 760 -1.22 1.34 14.88
C SER A 760 -0.79 0.72 16.20
N ARG A 761 0.18 1.37 16.87
CA ARG A 761 0.67 0.94 18.17
C ARG A 761 -0.39 1.29 19.21
N ILE A 762 -0.90 0.28 19.91
CA ILE A 762 -1.76 0.49 21.08
C ILE A 762 -0.98 1.32 22.11
N THR A 763 -1.37 2.58 22.27
CA THR A 763 -1.04 3.39 23.43
C THR A 763 -2.08 3.10 24.51
N SER A 764 -1.68 2.34 25.52
CA SER A 764 -2.46 2.10 26.74
C SER A 764 -2.51 3.33 27.64
#